data_AF-A0A7V4UH49-F1
#
_entry.id   AF-A0A7V4UH49-F1
#
_cell.length_a   1.000
_cell.length_b   1.000
_cell.length_c   1.000
_cell.angle_alpha   90.00
_cell.angle_beta   90.00
_cell.angle_gamma   90.00
#
_symmetry.space_group_name_H-M   'P 1'
#
loop_
_entity.id
_entity.type
_entity.pdbx_description
1 polymer ?
#
loop_
_entity_poly.entity_id
_entity_poly.type
_entity_poly.pdbx_seq_one_letter_code
_entity_poly.pdbx_strand_id
1 'polypeptide(L)'
;MERAPAMASRKRQALSHRRGHTAAGWLGMAALVAAAAAATDAPPPSENDADRNAAANAPLGDGRLIRVRLPLVGNADDHVKSSIERALDQLAKAPRQPGRRPILILELVPARRQGSFGEGTDFERAVSLARYLVSPQLAGVKTVAYIPRTIKGHGVLVALACEEIVMAPDAELGDAGADEDARRAIEPGIVSIYQQISQARKTVPEAIALAMLDRRLELLQVETDAGTEFVLRDDLDALKQGRTIVSEAVLVPRGSLGSFTGREGREFGFVKLLASDSAALARGLGLPPEDVMEDQSLVGDWRPVILELDGPITPRVVSSLQTLIGSELKDRGVNWIGLRIDSTGGELEHCLRLAETLAALDANEVRTVAYVPVEAGGGAGIVALACDQLVMQPEARVGGKGGVEFSPATLDAARVSIRDSLAEKAEQSWSLLAALVDPRLEVFEFRNTKNGDVRYFSTEEANDQPDAKDWRQGPKITTDGEPLALSSRRAAELGVAWHVVDNFDELRQLFGFETEPRVAEPNWALELIEALASPALTVVLLVVGFLGIYIELHSPGVGVGGFVAALAFMLFFWSKFLNATAGWLEVLLFVGGIFCLLLELLVLPGTGIFGLGGAAMILASLVLASQTFILPHDESQLAELRRSLTVLAAAAACIVIGAFALRRYLPQAPVLRTLLLNPPANEELADLDYREAVADFSHLVGQQGTATTNLMPAGKAEFDGQLVDVIAEGLPIDRGATVVVTKARGNRVLVRAI
;
A
#
# COMPACT_ATOMS: atom_id res chain seq x y z
N MET A 1 59.74 20.17 -40.78
CA MET A 1 60.11 21.13 -39.73
C MET A 1 58.83 21.89 -39.38
N GLU A 2 58.02 21.50 -38.38
CA GLU A 2 58.28 21.36 -36.92
C GLU A 2 58.05 22.67 -36.15
N ARG A 3 57.46 22.69 -34.94
CA ARG A 3 56.72 21.65 -34.17
C ARG A 3 55.86 22.30 -33.06
N ALA A 4 54.88 21.55 -32.53
CA ALA A 4 54.22 21.77 -31.22
C ALA A 4 54.77 20.72 -30.20
N PRO A 5 54.26 20.46 -28.96
CA PRO A 5 53.08 20.94 -28.20
C PRO A 5 53.52 21.88 -27.01
N ALA A 6 52.97 22.01 -25.79
CA ALA A 6 51.95 21.35 -24.94
C ALA A 6 51.49 22.31 -23.79
N MET A 7 50.97 21.85 -22.64
CA MET A 7 49.60 21.38 -22.30
C MET A 7 49.52 21.13 -20.76
N ALA A 8 48.32 21.05 -20.15
CA ALA A 8 48.02 20.61 -18.76
C ALA A 8 48.36 21.59 -17.58
N SER A 9 47.61 21.67 -16.46
CA SER A 9 46.23 21.18 -16.18
C SER A 9 45.48 21.85 -14.98
N ARG A 10 44.14 21.81 -15.08
CA ARG A 10 43.06 21.61 -14.07
C ARG A 10 42.86 22.50 -12.81
N LYS A 11 41.58 22.87 -12.65
CA LYS A 11 40.87 23.57 -11.56
C LYS A 11 40.81 22.83 -10.20
N ARG A 12 40.67 23.63 -9.13
CA ARG A 12 39.91 23.44 -7.85
C ARG A 12 39.79 24.86 -7.21
N GLN A 13 38.83 25.28 -6.38
CA GLN A 13 37.50 24.80 -5.95
C GLN A 13 36.81 25.96 -5.15
N ALA A 14 35.50 25.84 -4.85
CA ALA A 14 34.79 26.46 -3.70
C ALA A 14 34.47 27.99 -3.68
N LEU A 15 33.61 28.32 -2.69
CA LEU A 15 33.04 29.61 -2.25
C LEU A 15 31.93 30.21 -3.16
N SER A 16 30.71 30.58 -2.74
CA SER A 16 29.82 30.41 -1.56
C SER A 16 29.04 31.72 -1.39
N HIS A 17 27.73 31.65 -1.12
CA HIS A 17 26.81 32.79 -0.90
C HIS A 17 27.41 34.09 -0.29
N ARG A 18 27.03 35.25 -0.84
CA ARG A 18 25.96 36.07 -0.20
C ARG A 18 25.35 37.17 -1.09
N ARG A 19 24.12 37.50 -0.71
CA ARG A 19 23.14 38.45 -1.28
C ARG A 19 23.69 39.85 -1.64
N GLY A 20 23.11 40.44 -2.69
CA GLY A 20 23.11 41.90 -2.95
C GLY A 20 22.11 42.22 -4.08
N HIS A 21 21.03 42.95 -3.77
CA HIS A 21 20.03 43.38 -4.77
C HIS A 21 20.34 44.78 -5.32
N THR A 22 19.58 45.17 -6.36
CA THR A 22 19.43 46.52 -6.93
C THR A 22 20.67 47.19 -7.52
N ALA A 23 20.77 47.08 -8.86
CA ALA A 23 21.12 48.19 -9.74
C ALA A 23 20.17 48.17 -10.95
N ALA A 24 19.98 49.30 -11.63
CA ALA A 24 19.23 49.37 -12.89
C ALA A 24 19.91 48.49 -13.97
N GLY A 25 19.24 47.97 -14.99
CA GLY A 25 18.14 48.60 -15.74
C GLY A 25 18.74 49.52 -16.82
N TRP A 26 18.19 49.49 -18.05
CA TRP A 26 18.76 50.06 -19.29
C TRP A 26 19.88 49.25 -19.97
N LEU A 27 19.53 48.06 -20.49
CA LEU A 27 19.99 47.61 -21.80
C LEU A 27 18.96 46.62 -22.38
N GLY A 28 17.94 47.15 -23.07
CA GLY A 28 16.89 46.35 -23.69
C GLY A 28 17.12 46.11 -25.19
N MET A 29 16.15 45.42 -25.81
CA MET A 29 15.92 45.45 -27.27
C MET A 29 17.06 44.97 -28.19
N ALA A 30 17.63 43.80 -27.90
CA ALA A 30 18.46 43.06 -28.86
C ALA A 30 18.10 41.56 -29.01
N ALA A 31 17.66 40.89 -27.93
CA ALA A 31 17.48 39.44 -27.91
C ALA A 31 16.09 38.93 -28.37
N LEU A 32 15.05 39.76 -28.34
CA LEU A 32 13.66 39.29 -28.47
C LEU A 32 13.14 39.11 -29.91
N VAL A 33 13.95 39.40 -30.92
CA VAL A 33 13.56 39.31 -32.35
C VAL A 33 14.07 38.02 -33.03
N ALA A 34 15.06 37.35 -32.45
CA ALA A 34 15.67 36.15 -33.03
C ALA A 34 14.88 34.85 -32.78
N ALA A 35 14.00 34.81 -31.78
CA ALA A 35 13.25 33.61 -31.39
C ALA A 35 11.91 33.41 -32.14
N ALA A 36 11.39 34.45 -32.80
CA ALA A 36 10.08 34.44 -33.46
C ALA A 36 10.10 34.00 -34.94
N ALA A 37 11.27 33.63 -35.47
CA ALA A 37 11.50 33.34 -36.89
C ALA A 37 11.86 31.87 -37.20
N ALA A 38 11.66 30.96 -36.24
CA ALA A 38 11.99 29.54 -36.35
C ALA A 38 10.80 28.60 -36.02
N ALA A 39 9.59 29.15 -35.94
CA ALA A 39 8.36 28.44 -35.53
C ALA A 39 7.30 28.38 -36.65
N THR A 40 7.72 28.43 -37.91
CA THR A 40 6.85 28.49 -39.10
C THR A 40 7.29 27.48 -40.17
N ASP A 41 7.42 26.21 -39.79
CA ASP A 41 7.49 25.07 -40.72
C ASP A 41 7.06 23.74 -40.05
N ALA A 42 6.10 23.83 -39.12
CA ALA A 42 5.33 22.66 -38.71
C ALA A 42 4.22 22.42 -39.75
N PRO A 43 4.03 21.20 -40.27
CA PRO A 43 2.87 20.90 -41.10
C PRO A 43 1.58 21.12 -40.29
N PRO A 44 0.46 21.52 -40.92
CA PRO A 44 -0.81 21.61 -40.22
C PRO A 44 -1.19 20.24 -39.64
N PRO A 45 -1.89 20.21 -38.48
CA PRO A 45 -2.42 18.96 -37.94
C PRO A 45 -3.31 18.27 -38.99
N SER A 46 -3.31 16.94 -39.02
CA SER A 46 -4.17 16.21 -39.93
C SER A 46 -5.63 16.37 -39.52
N GLU A 47 -6.57 16.20 -40.46
CA GLU A 47 -8.01 16.33 -40.14
C GLU A 47 -8.42 15.37 -38.99
N ASN A 48 -7.79 14.19 -38.90
CA ASN A 48 -7.94 13.24 -37.80
C ASN A 48 -7.57 13.81 -36.41
N ASP A 49 -6.60 14.72 -36.32
CA ASP A 49 -6.14 15.29 -35.05
C ASP A 49 -7.07 16.40 -34.56
N ALA A 50 -7.70 17.13 -35.50
CA ALA A 50 -8.77 18.06 -35.21
C ALA A 50 -10.06 17.33 -34.77
N ASP A 51 -10.44 16.28 -35.50
CA ASP A 51 -11.63 15.46 -35.18
C ASP A 51 -11.52 14.79 -33.80
N ARG A 52 -10.32 14.35 -33.38
CA ARG A 52 -10.07 13.79 -32.04
C ARG A 52 -10.28 14.81 -30.93
N ASN A 53 -9.76 16.03 -31.07
CA ASN A 53 -9.96 17.08 -30.08
C ASN A 53 -11.40 17.65 -30.10
N ALA A 54 -12.12 17.52 -31.23
CA ALA A 54 -13.55 17.81 -31.29
C ALA A 54 -14.39 16.78 -30.52
N ALA A 55 -14.07 15.49 -30.62
CA ALA A 55 -14.77 14.42 -29.91
C ALA A 55 -14.72 14.58 -28.38
N ALA A 56 -13.59 15.06 -27.83
CA ALA A 56 -13.44 15.33 -26.39
C ALA A 56 -14.34 16.46 -25.86
N ASN A 57 -15.00 17.24 -26.72
CA ASN A 57 -15.94 18.31 -26.36
C ASN A 57 -17.32 18.15 -27.02
N ALA A 58 -17.69 16.93 -27.43
CA ALA A 58 -19.00 16.65 -28.01
C ALA A 58 -20.13 16.88 -26.98
N PRO A 59 -21.28 17.44 -27.40
CA PRO A 59 -22.42 17.65 -26.50
C PRO A 59 -23.08 16.31 -26.16
N LEU A 60 -22.89 15.87 -24.90
CA LEU A 60 -23.50 14.69 -24.27
C LEU A 60 -24.88 14.32 -24.85
N GLY A 61 -24.98 13.15 -25.47
CA GLY A 61 -26.17 12.71 -26.21
C GLY A 61 -27.24 12.06 -25.33
N ASP A 62 -28.19 11.37 -26.00
CA ASP A 62 -29.35 10.74 -25.39
C ASP A 62 -29.14 9.25 -25.02
N GLY A 63 -27.91 8.73 -25.06
CA GLY A 63 -27.53 7.41 -24.54
C GLY A 63 -26.52 7.48 -23.39
N ARG A 64 -26.53 6.49 -22.49
CA ARG A 64 -25.42 6.20 -21.55
C ARG A 64 -25.19 4.71 -21.41
N LEU A 65 -23.92 4.31 -21.27
CA LEU A 65 -23.52 2.94 -21.00
C LEU A 65 -22.96 2.79 -19.57
N ILE A 66 -23.41 1.74 -18.88
CA ILE A 66 -22.90 1.27 -17.60
C ILE A 66 -22.49 -0.19 -17.76
N ARG A 67 -21.32 -0.58 -17.24
CA ARG A 67 -20.95 -1.99 -17.17
C ARG A 67 -21.51 -2.65 -15.92
N VAL A 68 -22.10 -3.82 -16.11
CA VAL A 68 -22.49 -4.74 -15.05
C VAL A 68 -21.50 -5.88 -15.06
N ARG A 69 -20.52 -5.85 -14.16
CA ARG A 69 -19.57 -6.95 -13.97
C ARG A 69 -20.31 -8.15 -13.35
N LEU A 70 -20.20 -9.32 -13.98
CA LEU A 70 -20.76 -10.58 -13.49
C LEU A 70 -19.61 -11.50 -13.02
N PRO A 71 -19.75 -12.28 -11.94
CA PRO A 71 -20.95 -12.43 -11.13
C PRO A 71 -21.25 -11.22 -10.21
N LEU A 72 -22.54 -10.98 -9.95
CA LEU A 72 -22.95 -10.04 -8.90
C LEU A 72 -22.89 -10.75 -7.54
N VAL A 73 -22.07 -10.24 -6.65
CA VAL A 73 -21.88 -10.75 -5.28
C VAL A 73 -21.85 -9.60 -4.27
N GLY A 74 -22.11 -9.88 -2.99
CA GLY A 74 -21.97 -8.90 -1.91
C GLY A 74 -22.91 -7.70 -2.06
N ASN A 75 -22.38 -6.52 -2.39
CA ASN A 75 -23.14 -5.28 -2.59
C ASN A 75 -23.14 -4.78 -4.05
N ALA A 76 -22.65 -5.58 -5.00
CA ALA A 76 -22.47 -5.16 -6.40
C ALA A 76 -23.76 -4.65 -7.07
N ASP A 77 -24.93 -5.15 -6.67
CA ASP A 77 -26.22 -4.68 -7.18
C ASP A 77 -26.55 -3.25 -6.73
N ASP A 78 -26.25 -2.86 -5.49
CA ASP A 78 -26.45 -1.49 -4.98
C ASP A 78 -25.48 -0.49 -5.64
N HIS A 79 -24.25 -0.89 -5.94
CA HIS A 79 -23.32 -0.09 -6.73
C HIS A 79 -23.86 0.15 -8.15
N VAL A 80 -24.35 -0.89 -8.84
CA VAL A 80 -24.95 -0.77 -10.18
C VAL A 80 -26.22 0.10 -10.15
N LYS A 81 -27.10 -0.04 -9.15
CA LYS A 81 -28.26 0.86 -8.96
C LYS A 81 -27.83 2.33 -8.83
N SER A 82 -26.83 2.62 -7.99
CA SER A 82 -26.33 3.97 -7.79
C SER A 82 -25.75 4.58 -9.09
N SER A 83 -25.11 3.75 -9.92
CA SER A 83 -24.62 4.17 -11.25
C SER A 83 -25.76 4.45 -12.23
N ILE A 84 -26.82 3.64 -12.17
CA ILE A 84 -28.05 3.88 -12.94
C ILE A 84 -28.70 5.20 -12.51
N GLU A 85 -28.78 5.49 -11.20
CA GLU A 85 -29.34 6.73 -10.68
C GLU A 85 -28.55 7.95 -11.19
N ARG A 86 -27.21 7.93 -11.12
CA ARG A 86 -26.36 8.99 -11.72
C ARG A 86 -26.58 9.13 -13.24
N ALA A 87 -26.76 8.02 -13.96
CA ALA A 87 -26.99 8.05 -15.40
C ALA A 87 -28.36 8.64 -15.77
N LEU A 88 -29.40 8.29 -15.02
CA LEU A 88 -30.73 8.89 -15.13
C LEU A 88 -30.67 10.40 -14.87
N ASP A 89 -29.89 10.82 -13.88
CA ASP A 89 -29.72 12.23 -13.50
C ASP A 89 -28.94 13.03 -14.55
N GLN A 90 -27.95 12.42 -15.23
CA GLN A 90 -27.32 13.01 -16.43
C GLN A 90 -28.29 13.09 -17.61
N LEU A 91 -28.97 11.98 -17.96
CA LEU A 91 -29.91 11.90 -19.10
C LEU A 91 -31.14 12.81 -18.90
N ALA A 92 -31.49 13.13 -17.66
CA ALA A 92 -32.51 14.12 -17.34
C ALA A 92 -32.10 15.54 -17.74
N LYS A 93 -30.80 15.86 -17.67
CA LYS A 93 -30.17 17.17 -17.96
C LYS A 93 -29.72 17.32 -19.42
N ALA A 94 -29.50 16.21 -20.13
CA ALA A 94 -29.01 16.19 -21.51
C ALA A 94 -30.04 16.72 -22.55
N PRO A 95 -29.59 17.23 -23.72
CA PRO A 95 -30.48 17.65 -24.81
C PRO A 95 -31.27 16.46 -25.39
N ARG A 96 -32.60 16.49 -25.30
CA ARG A 96 -33.44 15.36 -25.72
C ARG A 96 -33.76 15.40 -27.22
N GLN A 97 -33.58 14.26 -27.90
CA GLN A 97 -34.17 14.04 -29.22
C GLN A 97 -35.72 14.05 -29.10
N PRO A 98 -36.45 14.90 -29.87
CA PRO A 98 -37.90 15.03 -29.73
C PRO A 98 -38.62 13.74 -30.15
N GLY A 99 -39.45 13.19 -29.26
CA GLY A 99 -40.23 11.98 -29.49
C GLY A 99 -39.52 10.66 -29.15
N ARG A 100 -38.28 10.70 -28.66
CA ARG A 100 -37.50 9.52 -28.24
C ARG A 100 -37.32 9.49 -26.71
N ARG A 101 -37.36 8.30 -26.09
CA ARG A 101 -36.86 8.10 -24.72
C ARG A 101 -35.33 7.93 -24.77
N PRO A 102 -34.56 8.58 -23.88
CA PRO A 102 -33.13 8.34 -23.76
C PRO A 102 -32.82 6.87 -23.48
N ILE A 103 -31.63 6.40 -23.84
CA ILE A 103 -31.23 4.99 -23.79
C ILE A 103 -30.27 4.77 -22.62
N LEU A 104 -30.58 3.78 -21.78
CA LEU A 104 -29.70 3.28 -20.75
C LEU A 104 -29.20 1.89 -21.17
N ILE A 105 -27.93 1.81 -21.55
CA ILE A 105 -27.28 0.57 -21.96
C ILE A 105 -26.61 -0.07 -20.73
N LEU A 106 -26.91 -1.33 -20.48
CA LEU A 106 -26.26 -2.16 -19.49
C LEU A 106 -25.39 -3.18 -20.22
N GLU A 107 -24.08 -2.91 -20.30
CA GLU A 107 -23.10 -3.85 -20.87
C GLU A 107 -22.83 -4.94 -19.83
N LEU A 108 -23.31 -6.15 -20.09
CA LEU A 108 -23.17 -7.30 -19.19
C LEU A 108 -21.81 -7.98 -19.46
N VAL A 109 -20.88 -7.87 -18.52
CA VAL A 109 -19.47 -8.26 -18.71
C VAL A 109 -19.08 -9.38 -17.73
N PRO A 110 -18.84 -10.62 -18.19
CA PRO A 110 -18.33 -11.67 -17.32
C PRO A 110 -16.89 -11.41 -16.89
N ALA A 111 -16.58 -11.58 -15.61
CA ALA A 111 -15.30 -11.30 -15.01
C ALA A 111 -14.20 -12.21 -15.57
N ARG A 112 -13.09 -11.60 -16.00
CA ARG A 112 -11.98 -12.33 -16.65
C ARG A 112 -11.29 -13.35 -15.73
N ARG A 113 -11.33 -13.11 -14.41
CA ARG A 113 -10.52 -13.76 -13.35
C ARG A 113 -10.74 -15.28 -13.18
N GLN A 114 -11.86 -15.85 -13.61
CA GLN A 114 -12.19 -17.28 -13.39
C GLN A 114 -12.52 -18.08 -14.65
N GLY A 115 -12.56 -17.45 -15.83
CA GLY A 115 -13.06 -18.09 -17.05
C GLY A 115 -14.57 -18.41 -17.03
N SER A 116 -15.29 -18.04 -15.97
CA SER A 116 -16.75 -18.12 -15.91
C SER A 116 -17.40 -17.07 -16.82
N PHE A 117 -18.60 -17.38 -17.26
CA PHE A 117 -19.49 -16.55 -18.04
C PHE A 117 -20.50 -15.79 -17.14
N GLY A 118 -20.22 -15.67 -15.84
CA GLY A 118 -21.13 -15.06 -14.85
C GLY A 118 -21.84 -16.08 -13.95
N GLU A 119 -21.53 -17.37 -14.07
CA GLU A 119 -21.75 -18.34 -12.99
C GLU A 119 -21.16 -17.82 -11.66
N GLY A 120 -21.78 -18.21 -10.55
CA GLY A 120 -21.52 -17.66 -9.21
C GLY A 120 -22.25 -16.35 -8.91
N THR A 121 -23.21 -15.93 -9.74
CA THR A 121 -24.05 -14.75 -9.45
C THR A 121 -25.04 -15.06 -8.34
N ASP A 122 -24.95 -14.35 -7.21
CA ASP A 122 -25.91 -14.46 -6.11
C ASP A 122 -27.33 -14.15 -6.61
N PHE A 123 -28.24 -15.12 -6.53
CA PHE A 123 -29.62 -14.97 -7.01
C PHE A 123 -30.30 -13.70 -6.46
N GLU A 124 -30.23 -13.46 -5.16
CA GLU A 124 -30.83 -12.28 -4.52
C GLU A 124 -30.27 -10.94 -5.04
N ARG A 125 -29.00 -10.89 -5.47
CA ARG A 125 -28.39 -9.68 -6.08
C ARG A 125 -28.94 -9.48 -7.50
N ALA A 126 -29.05 -10.55 -8.28
CA ALA A 126 -29.67 -10.51 -9.60
C ALA A 126 -31.17 -10.14 -9.53
N VAL A 127 -31.94 -10.70 -8.59
CA VAL A 127 -33.35 -10.34 -8.35
C VAL A 127 -33.49 -8.88 -7.93
N SER A 128 -32.62 -8.42 -7.03
CA SER A 128 -32.61 -7.04 -6.51
C SER A 128 -32.37 -6.02 -7.63
N LEU A 129 -31.39 -6.26 -8.50
CA LEU A 129 -31.18 -5.42 -9.69
C LEU A 129 -32.31 -5.57 -10.73
N ALA A 130 -32.75 -6.79 -11.05
CA ALA A 130 -33.81 -7.03 -12.03
C ALA A 130 -35.14 -6.37 -11.65
N ARG A 131 -35.54 -6.43 -10.37
CA ARG A 131 -36.73 -5.72 -9.85
C ARG A 131 -36.58 -4.20 -9.98
N TYR A 132 -35.39 -3.66 -9.75
CA TYR A 132 -35.13 -2.23 -9.96
C TYR A 132 -35.23 -1.84 -11.44
N LEU A 133 -34.67 -2.64 -12.35
CA LEU A 133 -34.76 -2.43 -13.80
C LEU A 133 -36.20 -2.55 -14.35
N VAL A 134 -37.05 -3.35 -13.69
CA VAL A 134 -38.48 -3.45 -13.99
C VAL A 134 -39.31 -2.27 -13.43
N SER A 135 -38.79 -1.55 -12.43
CA SER A 135 -39.54 -0.55 -11.65
C SER A 135 -40.01 0.69 -12.43
N PRO A 136 -41.05 1.41 -11.96
CA PRO A 136 -41.53 2.65 -12.58
C PRO A 136 -40.48 3.76 -12.70
N GLN A 137 -39.45 3.77 -11.85
CA GLN A 137 -38.35 4.72 -11.85
C GLN A 137 -37.62 4.74 -13.21
N LEU A 138 -37.49 3.57 -13.85
CA LEU A 138 -36.81 3.41 -15.13
C LEU A 138 -37.68 3.79 -16.36
N ALA A 139 -38.98 4.04 -16.18
CA ALA A 139 -39.90 4.29 -17.30
C ALA A 139 -39.59 5.56 -18.11
N GLY A 140 -38.80 6.49 -17.55
CA GLY A 140 -38.34 7.71 -18.25
C GLY A 140 -37.30 7.45 -19.34
N VAL A 141 -36.56 6.34 -19.26
CA VAL A 141 -35.57 5.89 -20.25
C VAL A 141 -36.03 4.60 -20.90
N LYS A 142 -35.26 4.10 -21.88
CA LYS A 142 -35.35 2.75 -22.44
C LYS A 142 -34.13 1.95 -21.99
N THR A 143 -34.34 0.81 -21.33
CA THR A 143 -33.25 -0.07 -20.91
C THR A 143 -32.86 -1.05 -22.02
N VAL A 144 -31.56 -1.17 -22.29
CA VAL A 144 -30.98 -2.06 -23.29
C VAL A 144 -29.92 -2.92 -22.64
N ALA A 145 -30.09 -4.24 -22.62
CA ALA A 145 -29.01 -5.16 -22.28
C ALA A 145 -28.08 -5.31 -23.48
N TYR A 146 -26.79 -5.03 -23.31
CA TYR A 146 -25.77 -5.36 -24.30
C TYR A 146 -24.92 -6.53 -23.81
N ILE A 147 -24.84 -7.57 -24.64
CA ILE A 147 -24.16 -8.83 -24.33
C ILE A 147 -23.06 -9.01 -25.40
N PRO A 148 -21.87 -8.41 -25.20
CA PRO A 148 -20.75 -8.56 -26.13
C PRO A 148 -20.15 -9.97 -26.13
N ARG A 149 -20.37 -10.74 -25.05
CA ARG A 149 -19.77 -12.04 -24.77
C ARG A 149 -20.77 -12.94 -24.06
N THR A 150 -20.60 -14.25 -24.16
CA THR A 150 -21.48 -15.25 -23.54
C THR A 150 -21.73 -14.96 -22.05
N ILE A 151 -22.98 -15.00 -21.61
CA ILE A 151 -23.35 -14.89 -20.18
C ILE A 151 -24.24 -16.04 -19.68
N LYS A 152 -23.97 -16.49 -18.45
CA LYS A 152 -24.57 -17.65 -17.79
C LYS A 152 -24.92 -17.38 -16.31
N GLY A 153 -25.58 -18.35 -15.67
CA GLY A 153 -26.01 -18.25 -14.27
C GLY A 153 -27.08 -17.17 -14.04
N HIS A 154 -27.31 -16.78 -12.79
CA HIS A 154 -28.38 -15.81 -12.48
C HIS A 154 -28.18 -14.40 -13.05
N GLY A 155 -26.98 -14.06 -13.55
CA GLY A 155 -26.73 -12.81 -14.29
C GLY A 155 -27.63 -12.65 -15.52
N VAL A 156 -28.12 -13.75 -16.11
CA VAL A 156 -29.11 -13.77 -17.18
C VAL A 156 -30.38 -12.96 -16.83
N LEU A 157 -30.81 -13.00 -15.56
CA LEU A 157 -32.03 -12.31 -15.11
C LEU A 157 -31.97 -10.78 -15.29
N VAL A 158 -30.77 -10.20 -15.31
CA VAL A 158 -30.54 -8.76 -15.57
C VAL A 158 -30.83 -8.43 -17.04
N ALA A 159 -30.51 -9.33 -17.98
CA ALA A 159 -30.87 -9.18 -19.39
C ALA A 159 -32.40 -9.28 -19.60
N LEU A 160 -33.04 -10.25 -18.93
CA LEU A 160 -34.51 -10.43 -18.97
C LEU A 160 -35.29 -9.23 -18.43
N ALA A 161 -34.66 -8.40 -17.59
CA ALA A 161 -35.26 -7.20 -16.99
C ALA A 161 -35.15 -5.93 -17.87
N CYS A 162 -34.42 -5.98 -18.98
CA CYS A 162 -34.29 -4.87 -19.94
C CYS A 162 -35.42 -4.89 -20.98
N GLU A 163 -35.73 -3.73 -21.61
CA GLU A 163 -36.75 -3.67 -22.67
C GLU A 163 -36.27 -4.27 -23.99
N GLU A 164 -34.99 -4.09 -24.32
CA GLU A 164 -34.39 -4.59 -25.55
C GLU A 164 -33.07 -5.32 -25.24
N ILE A 165 -32.77 -6.38 -25.98
CA ILE A 165 -31.49 -7.11 -25.89
C ILE A 165 -30.71 -6.92 -27.20
N VAL A 166 -29.41 -6.65 -27.08
CA VAL A 166 -28.43 -6.57 -28.17
C VAL A 166 -27.28 -7.51 -27.85
N MET A 167 -26.86 -8.32 -28.82
CA MET A 167 -25.83 -9.35 -28.60
C MET A 167 -24.76 -9.33 -29.68
N ALA A 168 -23.54 -9.78 -29.36
CA ALA A 168 -22.63 -10.23 -30.41
C ALA A 168 -23.23 -11.47 -31.12
N PRO A 169 -22.99 -11.69 -32.42
CA PRO A 169 -23.66 -12.75 -33.20
C PRO A 169 -23.45 -14.17 -32.64
N ASP A 170 -22.29 -14.41 -32.03
CA ASP A 170 -21.82 -15.71 -31.55
C ASP A 170 -21.80 -15.82 -30.01
N ALA A 171 -22.10 -14.73 -29.28
CA ALA A 171 -22.26 -14.77 -27.82
C ALA A 171 -23.55 -15.52 -27.45
N GLU A 172 -23.50 -16.35 -26.41
CA GLU A 172 -24.67 -17.08 -25.89
C GLU A 172 -25.34 -16.35 -24.71
N LEU A 173 -26.66 -16.45 -24.61
CA LEU A 173 -27.47 -16.07 -23.46
C LEU A 173 -28.24 -17.30 -22.99
N GLY A 174 -28.04 -17.71 -21.74
CA GLY A 174 -28.77 -18.84 -21.16
C GLY A 174 -28.00 -19.53 -20.05
N ASP A 175 -28.20 -20.84 -19.87
CA ASP A 175 -27.65 -21.60 -18.73
C ASP A 175 -27.87 -20.89 -17.38
N ALA A 176 -29.05 -20.29 -17.19
CA ALA A 176 -29.39 -19.48 -16.02
C ALA A 176 -29.45 -20.30 -14.72
N GLY A 177 -29.76 -21.60 -14.81
CA GLY A 177 -29.64 -22.57 -13.72
C GLY A 177 -28.30 -23.30 -13.67
N ALA A 178 -27.20 -22.69 -14.16
CA ALA A 178 -25.86 -23.29 -14.08
C ALA A 178 -25.45 -23.56 -12.61
N ASP A 179 -25.73 -22.60 -11.73
CA ASP A 179 -25.33 -22.57 -10.32
C ASP A 179 -26.17 -23.51 -9.40
N GLU A 180 -27.26 -24.06 -9.92
CA GLU A 180 -28.26 -24.85 -9.19
C GLU A 180 -27.97 -26.36 -9.16
N ASP A 181 -28.38 -27.06 -8.08
CA ASP A 181 -28.18 -28.50 -7.95
C ASP A 181 -28.99 -29.25 -9.02
N ALA A 182 -28.31 -29.65 -10.09
CA ALA A 182 -28.87 -30.37 -11.24
C ALA A 182 -29.57 -31.71 -10.91
N ARG A 183 -29.53 -32.18 -9.66
CA ARG A 183 -30.27 -33.36 -9.17
C ARG A 183 -31.61 -33.01 -8.51
N ARG A 184 -31.89 -31.73 -8.25
CA ARG A 184 -33.07 -31.23 -7.55
C ARG A 184 -34.07 -30.56 -8.49
N ALA A 185 -35.21 -30.19 -7.92
CA ALA A 185 -36.06 -29.16 -8.51
C ALA A 185 -35.47 -27.79 -8.19
N ILE A 186 -35.51 -26.87 -9.15
CA ILE A 186 -35.31 -25.43 -8.90
C ILE A 186 -36.38 -24.98 -7.89
N GLU A 187 -36.03 -24.09 -6.96
CA GLU A 187 -36.97 -23.64 -5.94
C GLU A 187 -38.16 -22.89 -6.57
N PRO A 188 -39.43 -23.16 -6.17
CA PRO A 188 -40.60 -22.46 -6.70
C PRO A 188 -40.53 -20.93 -6.58
N GLY A 189 -39.83 -20.40 -5.58
CA GLY A 189 -39.56 -18.97 -5.45
C GLY A 189 -38.76 -18.42 -6.64
N ILE A 190 -37.65 -19.08 -6.98
CA ILE A 190 -36.75 -18.72 -8.09
C ILE A 190 -37.52 -18.75 -9.41
N VAL A 191 -38.25 -19.85 -9.68
CA VAL A 191 -39.10 -20.01 -10.87
C VAL A 191 -40.09 -18.84 -10.97
N SER A 192 -40.79 -18.50 -9.89
CA SER A 192 -41.77 -17.42 -9.89
C SER A 192 -41.17 -16.04 -10.20
N ILE A 193 -39.91 -15.76 -9.82
CA ILE A 193 -39.24 -14.51 -10.19
C ILE A 193 -38.93 -14.46 -11.69
N TYR A 194 -38.43 -15.54 -12.29
CA TYR A 194 -38.17 -15.58 -13.73
C TYR A 194 -39.47 -15.38 -14.53
N GLN A 195 -40.60 -15.94 -14.08
CA GLN A 195 -41.92 -15.67 -14.66
C GLN A 195 -42.31 -14.18 -14.49
N GLN A 196 -42.23 -13.63 -13.28
CA GLN A 196 -42.60 -12.23 -12.99
C GLN A 196 -41.81 -11.22 -13.85
N ILE A 197 -40.49 -11.37 -13.96
CA ILE A 197 -39.64 -10.48 -14.77
C ILE A 197 -39.96 -10.63 -16.26
N SER A 198 -40.08 -11.87 -16.76
CA SER A 198 -40.40 -12.14 -18.17
C SER A 198 -41.78 -11.59 -18.56
N GLN A 199 -42.80 -11.76 -17.71
CA GLN A 199 -44.15 -11.21 -17.94
C GLN A 199 -44.20 -9.68 -17.86
N ALA A 200 -43.33 -9.05 -17.07
CA ALA A 200 -43.28 -7.59 -16.88
C ALA A 200 -42.52 -6.85 -18.00
N ARG A 201 -41.60 -7.51 -18.71
CA ARG A 201 -40.86 -6.94 -19.85
C ARG A 201 -41.32 -7.47 -21.21
N LYS A 202 -41.62 -8.77 -21.29
CA LYS A 202 -42.05 -9.50 -22.51
C LYS A 202 -41.03 -9.50 -23.65
N THR A 203 -39.78 -9.12 -23.36
CA THR A 203 -38.67 -9.11 -24.31
C THR A 203 -38.21 -10.52 -24.67
N VAL A 204 -38.16 -11.42 -23.67
CA VAL A 204 -37.93 -12.86 -23.86
C VAL A 204 -39.21 -13.62 -23.48
N PRO A 205 -39.68 -14.60 -24.28
CA PRO A 205 -40.83 -15.45 -23.93
C PRO A 205 -40.60 -16.24 -22.64
N GLU A 206 -41.65 -16.39 -21.83
CA GLU A 206 -41.57 -17.08 -20.52
C GLU A 206 -41.05 -18.51 -20.64
N ALA A 207 -41.49 -19.28 -21.64
CA ALA A 207 -41.01 -20.64 -21.89
C ALA A 207 -39.50 -20.68 -22.17
N ILE A 208 -38.95 -19.69 -22.88
CA ILE A 208 -37.51 -19.58 -23.14
C ILE A 208 -36.76 -19.28 -21.84
N ALA A 209 -37.23 -18.29 -21.06
CA ALA A 209 -36.62 -17.92 -19.79
C ALA A 209 -36.65 -19.06 -18.75
N LEU A 210 -37.71 -19.89 -18.75
CA LEU A 210 -37.81 -21.08 -17.90
C LEU A 210 -36.93 -22.24 -18.40
N ALA A 211 -36.79 -22.42 -19.71
CA ALA A 211 -35.87 -23.41 -20.28
C ALA A 211 -34.39 -23.07 -20.04
N MET A 212 -34.04 -21.78 -19.96
CA MET A 212 -32.72 -21.33 -19.48
C MET A 212 -32.47 -21.71 -18.01
N LEU A 213 -33.52 -21.84 -17.19
CA LEU A 213 -33.44 -22.03 -15.74
C LEU A 213 -33.49 -23.49 -15.30
N ASP A 214 -34.39 -24.31 -15.86
CA ASP A 214 -34.67 -25.65 -15.34
C ASP A 214 -34.45 -26.77 -16.36
N ARG A 215 -33.40 -27.58 -16.12
CA ARG A 215 -33.00 -28.74 -16.94
C ARG A 215 -34.11 -29.80 -17.11
N ARG A 216 -35.15 -29.77 -16.29
CA ARG A 216 -36.23 -30.77 -16.28
C ARG A 216 -37.36 -30.45 -17.26
N LEU A 217 -37.37 -29.25 -17.83
CA LEU A 217 -38.33 -28.80 -18.84
C LEU A 217 -37.87 -29.21 -20.25
N GLU A 218 -38.75 -29.08 -21.23
CA GLU A 218 -38.45 -29.28 -22.65
C GLU A 218 -39.11 -28.14 -23.45
N LEU A 219 -38.31 -27.39 -24.20
CA LEU A 219 -38.77 -26.23 -24.99
C LEU A 219 -39.06 -26.64 -26.43
N LEU A 220 -40.23 -26.24 -26.90
CA LEU A 220 -40.69 -26.44 -28.26
C LEU A 220 -40.83 -25.10 -28.98
N GLN A 221 -40.27 -25.02 -30.18
CA GLN A 221 -40.73 -24.08 -31.20
C GLN A 221 -41.93 -24.71 -31.91
N VAL A 222 -43.04 -23.99 -31.96
CA VAL A 222 -44.29 -24.45 -32.59
C VAL A 222 -44.72 -23.42 -33.61
N GLU A 223 -44.75 -23.81 -34.88
CA GLU A 223 -45.32 -22.99 -35.94
C GLU A 223 -46.84 -23.14 -35.93
N THR A 224 -47.56 -22.03 -35.76
CA THR A 224 -49.02 -21.98 -35.70
C THR A 224 -49.62 -21.20 -36.87
N ASP A 225 -50.94 -21.25 -37.03
CA ASP A 225 -51.70 -20.40 -37.94
C ASP A 225 -51.57 -18.87 -37.69
N ALA A 226 -50.97 -18.47 -36.57
CA ALA A 226 -50.61 -17.08 -36.25
C ALA A 226 -49.10 -16.78 -36.24
N GLY A 227 -48.26 -17.76 -36.60
CA GLY A 227 -46.80 -17.68 -36.58
C GLY A 227 -46.14 -18.52 -35.47
N THR A 228 -44.84 -18.33 -35.29
CA THR A 228 -44.00 -19.03 -34.32
C THR A 228 -44.39 -18.70 -32.87
N GLU A 229 -44.64 -19.73 -32.07
CA GLU A 229 -44.77 -19.63 -30.61
C GLU A 229 -43.78 -20.56 -29.91
N PHE A 230 -43.31 -20.15 -28.73
CA PHE A 230 -42.38 -20.92 -27.91
C PHE A 230 -43.10 -21.40 -26.65
N VAL A 231 -43.25 -22.70 -26.48
CA VAL A 231 -44.00 -23.33 -25.38
C VAL A 231 -43.23 -24.47 -24.74
N LEU A 232 -43.52 -24.76 -23.48
CA LEU A 232 -43.01 -25.96 -22.82
C LEU A 232 -43.82 -27.18 -23.28
N ARG A 233 -43.21 -28.37 -23.28
CA ARG A 233 -43.87 -29.64 -23.66
C ARG A 233 -45.18 -29.87 -22.91
N ASP A 234 -45.25 -29.49 -21.64
CA ASP A 234 -46.43 -29.70 -20.77
C ASP A 234 -47.60 -28.74 -21.12
N ASP A 235 -47.31 -27.58 -21.72
CA ASP A 235 -48.32 -26.58 -22.16
C ASP A 235 -48.82 -26.82 -23.60
N LEU A 236 -48.15 -27.68 -24.37
CA LEU A 236 -48.43 -27.94 -25.79
C LEU A 236 -49.89 -28.37 -26.05
N ASP A 237 -50.47 -29.15 -25.13
CA ASP A 237 -51.86 -29.62 -25.26
C ASP A 237 -52.91 -28.55 -24.88
N ALA A 238 -52.51 -27.47 -24.22
CA ALA A 238 -53.33 -26.26 -24.10
C ALA A 238 -53.28 -25.43 -25.39
N LEU A 239 -52.09 -25.28 -26.00
CA LEU A 239 -51.93 -24.57 -27.28
C LEU A 239 -52.79 -25.20 -28.39
N LYS A 240 -52.82 -26.53 -28.50
CA LYS A 240 -53.64 -27.30 -29.46
C LYS A 240 -55.16 -27.07 -29.33
N GLN A 241 -55.65 -26.51 -28.22
CA GLN A 241 -57.07 -26.19 -28.04
C GLN A 241 -57.46 -24.82 -28.64
N GLY A 242 -56.48 -23.96 -28.93
CA GLY A 242 -56.71 -22.61 -29.48
C GLY A 242 -55.96 -22.28 -30.78
N ARG A 243 -55.00 -23.10 -31.21
CA ARG A 243 -54.17 -22.92 -32.42
C ARG A 243 -54.17 -24.16 -33.31
N THR A 244 -53.98 -23.95 -34.61
CA THR A 244 -53.64 -25.02 -35.55
C THR A 244 -52.12 -25.14 -35.65
N ILE A 245 -51.56 -26.26 -35.19
CA ILE A 245 -50.11 -26.53 -35.30
C ILE A 245 -49.76 -26.97 -36.73
N VAL A 246 -48.77 -26.32 -37.32
CA VAL A 246 -48.18 -26.65 -38.63
C VAL A 246 -46.98 -27.59 -38.46
N SER A 247 -46.11 -27.31 -37.47
CA SER A 247 -44.97 -28.16 -37.10
C SER A 247 -44.49 -27.87 -35.68
N GLU A 248 -43.96 -28.88 -35.00
CA GLU A 248 -43.23 -28.74 -33.72
C GLU A 248 -41.75 -29.13 -33.89
N ALA A 249 -40.84 -28.41 -33.23
CA ALA A 249 -39.41 -28.69 -33.16
C ALA A 249 -38.92 -28.52 -31.72
N VAL A 250 -38.11 -29.46 -31.23
CA VAL A 250 -37.49 -29.36 -29.89
C VAL A 250 -36.27 -28.45 -29.99
N LEU A 251 -36.28 -27.32 -29.27
CA LEU A 251 -35.12 -26.42 -29.17
C LEU A 251 -34.23 -26.80 -27.99
N VAL A 252 -34.82 -27.04 -26.81
CA VAL A 252 -34.08 -27.44 -25.60
C VAL A 252 -34.61 -28.79 -25.15
N PRO A 253 -33.89 -29.89 -25.39
CA PRO A 253 -34.31 -31.23 -24.98
C PRO A 253 -34.19 -31.41 -23.46
N ARG A 254 -35.09 -32.21 -22.91
CA ARG A 254 -35.12 -32.52 -21.47
C ARG A 254 -33.77 -33.08 -20.98
N GLY A 255 -33.23 -32.47 -19.92
CA GLY A 255 -31.92 -32.78 -19.35
C GLY A 255 -30.85 -31.71 -19.64
N SER A 256 -31.11 -30.77 -20.56
CA SER A 256 -30.25 -29.63 -20.87
C SER A 256 -30.85 -28.31 -20.40
N LEU A 257 -30.03 -27.29 -20.21
CA LEU A 257 -30.49 -25.90 -20.11
C LEU A 257 -30.53 -25.29 -21.51
N GLY A 258 -31.40 -24.30 -21.69
CA GLY A 258 -31.38 -23.45 -22.88
C GLY A 258 -30.22 -22.46 -22.84
N SER A 259 -29.36 -22.52 -23.85
CA SER A 259 -28.36 -21.50 -24.17
C SER A 259 -28.52 -21.13 -25.64
N PHE A 260 -28.61 -19.83 -25.95
CA PHE A 260 -29.00 -19.32 -27.27
C PHE A 260 -28.00 -18.28 -27.76
N THR A 261 -27.45 -18.47 -28.95
CA THR A 261 -26.57 -17.46 -29.57
C THR A 261 -27.32 -16.19 -29.92
N GLY A 262 -26.60 -15.07 -30.08
CA GLY A 262 -27.17 -13.83 -30.57
C GLY A 262 -27.94 -14.00 -31.88
N ARG A 263 -27.44 -14.83 -32.82
CA ARG A 263 -28.15 -15.17 -34.06
C ARG A 263 -29.47 -15.90 -33.83
N GLU A 264 -29.49 -16.94 -32.99
CA GLU A 264 -30.73 -17.66 -32.65
C GLU A 264 -31.72 -16.75 -31.94
N GLY A 265 -31.27 -15.97 -30.95
CA GLY A 265 -32.13 -14.98 -30.30
C GLY A 265 -32.65 -13.88 -31.25
N ARG A 266 -31.93 -13.61 -32.35
CA ARG A 266 -32.36 -12.68 -33.39
C ARG A 266 -33.40 -13.29 -34.34
N GLU A 267 -33.30 -14.59 -34.61
CA GLU A 267 -34.30 -15.38 -35.34
C GLU A 267 -35.57 -15.57 -34.52
N PHE A 268 -35.43 -15.89 -33.23
CA PHE A 268 -36.50 -16.05 -32.24
C PHE A 268 -37.09 -14.72 -31.73
N GLY A 269 -36.63 -13.59 -32.28
CA GLY A 269 -37.23 -12.26 -32.11
C GLY A 269 -36.92 -11.51 -30.80
N PHE A 270 -36.30 -12.14 -29.80
CA PHE A 270 -36.00 -11.50 -28.52
C PHE A 270 -34.73 -10.63 -28.53
N VAL A 271 -33.82 -10.84 -29.50
CA VAL A 271 -32.67 -9.96 -29.76
C VAL A 271 -33.04 -8.95 -30.84
N LYS A 272 -32.88 -7.66 -30.55
CA LYS A 272 -33.28 -6.56 -31.44
C LYS A 272 -32.28 -6.34 -32.58
N LEU A 273 -30.99 -6.44 -32.32
CA LEU A 273 -29.93 -6.29 -33.31
C LEU A 273 -28.66 -7.02 -32.86
N LEU A 274 -27.74 -7.23 -33.81
CA LEU A 274 -26.44 -7.84 -33.56
C LEU A 274 -25.34 -6.78 -33.62
N ALA A 275 -24.48 -6.76 -32.61
CA ALA A 275 -23.34 -5.85 -32.51
C ALA A 275 -22.15 -6.57 -31.86
N SER A 276 -21.04 -6.68 -32.59
CA SER A 276 -19.79 -7.30 -32.10
C SER A 276 -18.86 -6.32 -31.39
N ASP A 277 -19.13 -5.01 -31.48
CA ASP A 277 -18.30 -3.93 -30.96
C ASP A 277 -19.15 -2.70 -30.63
N SER A 278 -18.62 -1.78 -29.81
CA SER A 278 -19.30 -0.56 -29.38
C SER A 278 -19.70 0.36 -30.53
N ALA A 279 -18.97 0.36 -31.66
CA ALA A 279 -19.32 1.18 -32.81
C ALA A 279 -20.47 0.57 -33.62
N ALA A 280 -20.58 -0.77 -33.69
CA ALA A 280 -21.74 -1.48 -34.21
C ALA A 280 -22.97 -1.28 -33.31
N LEU A 281 -22.78 -1.25 -31.99
CA LEU A 281 -23.82 -0.94 -31.01
C LEU A 281 -24.34 0.50 -31.16
N ALA A 282 -23.43 1.48 -31.24
CA ALA A 282 -23.78 2.89 -31.50
C ALA A 282 -24.56 3.06 -32.81
N ARG A 283 -24.06 2.50 -33.92
CA ARG A 283 -24.77 2.51 -35.22
C ARG A 283 -26.14 1.82 -35.15
N GLY A 284 -26.23 0.68 -34.47
CA GLY A 284 -27.47 -0.12 -34.36
C GLY A 284 -28.53 0.53 -33.48
N LEU A 285 -28.12 1.23 -32.42
CA LEU A 285 -29.00 2.04 -31.58
C LEU A 285 -29.27 3.42 -32.18
N GLY A 286 -28.48 3.90 -33.14
CA GLY A 286 -28.57 5.27 -33.63
C GLY A 286 -28.23 6.29 -32.53
N LEU A 287 -27.10 6.03 -31.85
CA LEU A 287 -26.43 6.88 -30.87
C LEU A 287 -25.06 7.32 -31.43
N PRO A 288 -24.49 8.44 -30.95
CA PRO A 288 -23.09 8.75 -31.23
C PRO A 288 -22.14 7.77 -30.50
N PRO A 289 -20.88 7.60 -30.94
CA PRO A 289 -19.94 6.66 -30.31
C PRO A 289 -19.70 6.89 -28.81
N GLU A 290 -19.61 8.16 -28.40
CA GLU A 290 -19.33 8.59 -27.03
C GLU A 290 -20.41 8.18 -26.01
N ASP A 291 -21.69 8.17 -26.40
CA ASP A 291 -22.81 7.69 -25.57
C ASP A 291 -22.75 6.17 -25.29
N VAL A 292 -21.88 5.46 -26.02
CA VAL A 292 -21.66 4.00 -25.95
C VAL A 292 -20.26 3.67 -25.41
N MET A 293 -19.62 4.65 -24.76
CA MET A 293 -18.44 4.46 -23.91
C MET A 293 -18.85 4.48 -22.43
N GLU A 294 -18.08 3.83 -21.57
CA GLU A 294 -18.32 3.82 -20.12
C GLU A 294 -17.78 5.10 -19.48
N ASP A 295 -18.68 6.02 -19.15
CA ASP A 295 -18.39 7.21 -18.35
C ASP A 295 -18.08 6.81 -16.90
N GLN A 296 -16.81 6.92 -16.48
CA GLN A 296 -16.38 6.54 -15.14
C GLN A 296 -16.94 7.46 -14.03
N SER A 297 -17.45 8.66 -14.35
CA SER A 297 -18.15 9.50 -13.37
C SER A 297 -19.51 8.91 -12.96
N LEU A 298 -20.07 8.02 -13.80
CA LEU A 298 -21.25 7.24 -13.46
C LEU A 298 -20.92 6.06 -12.54
N VAL A 299 -19.69 5.54 -12.56
CA VAL A 299 -19.32 4.28 -11.89
C VAL A 299 -19.28 4.41 -10.36
N GLY A 300 -18.93 5.58 -9.81
CA GLY A 300 -18.88 5.78 -8.37
C GLY A 300 -18.88 7.25 -7.93
N ASP A 301 -19.36 7.50 -6.71
CA ASP A 301 -18.94 8.65 -5.92
C ASP A 301 -17.51 8.35 -5.43
N TRP A 302 -16.52 8.78 -6.21
CA TRP A 302 -15.13 8.44 -5.97
C TRP A 302 -14.56 9.27 -4.81
N ARG A 303 -13.95 8.56 -3.87
CA ARG A 303 -13.10 9.11 -2.80
C ARG A 303 -11.65 8.72 -3.12
N PRO A 304 -11.02 9.36 -4.13
CA PRO A 304 -9.75 8.90 -4.67
C PRO A 304 -8.58 9.25 -3.76
N VAL A 305 -7.59 8.35 -3.73
CA VAL A 305 -6.26 8.61 -3.19
C VAL A 305 -5.20 8.27 -4.22
N ILE A 306 -4.11 9.04 -4.22
CA ILE A 306 -2.91 8.75 -5.02
C ILE A 306 -1.82 8.16 -4.11
N LEU A 307 -1.20 7.09 -4.57
CA LEU A 307 0.00 6.49 -4.00
C LEU A 307 1.16 6.72 -4.97
N GLU A 308 2.31 7.14 -4.47
CA GLU A 308 3.52 7.36 -5.28
C GLU A 308 4.46 6.15 -5.18
N LEU A 309 4.84 5.59 -6.33
CA LEU A 309 5.81 4.51 -6.50
C LEU A 309 6.94 5.01 -7.40
N ASP A 310 7.69 5.97 -6.88
CA ASP A 310 8.79 6.63 -7.58
C ASP A 310 10.13 5.97 -7.16
N GLY A 311 10.94 5.56 -8.15
CA GLY A 311 12.24 4.91 -7.94
C GLY A 311 12.18 3.41 -7.62
N PRO A 312 13.28 2.81 -7.11
CA PRO A 312 13.40 1.36 -6.98
C PRO A 312 12.47 0.72 -5.95
N ILE A 313 11.84 -0.40 -6.33
CA ILE A 313 10.95 -1.17 -5.44
C ILE A 313 11.77 -1.92 -4.39
N THR A 314 11.67 -1.47 -3.14
CA THR A 314 12.39 -2.00 -1.97
C THR A 314 11.40 -2.55 -0.93
N PRO A 315 11.81 -3.43 0.01
CA PRO A 315 10.89 -3.98 1.01
C PRO A 315 10.29 -2.91 1.93
N ARG A 316 11.01 -1.78 2.14
CA ARG A 316 10.46 -0.62 2.86
C ARG A 316 9.31 0.02 2.09
N VAL A 317 9.53 0.39 0.82
CA VAL A 317 8.48 1.03 -0.03
C VAL A 317 7.23 0.15 -0.09
N VAL A 318 7.38 -1.16 -0.29
CA VAL A 318 6.25 -2.10 -0.26
C VAL A 318 5.55 -2.11 1.10
N SER A 319 6.28 -2.15 2.22
CA SER A 319 5.67 -2.20 3.56
C SER A 319 4.93 -0.90 3.92
N SER A 320 5.50 0.27 3.57
CA SER A 320 4.86 1.56 3.75
C SER A 320 3.62 1.70 2.85
N LEU A 321 3.67 1.28 1.59
CA LEU A 321 2.51 1.27 0.69
C LEU A 321 1.40 0.30 1.15
N GLN A 322 1.74 -0.92 1.57
CA GLN A 322 0.78 -1.86 2.16
C GLN A 322 0.06 -1.26 3.38
N THR A 323 0.80 -0.50 4.20
CA THR A 323 0.25 0.18 5.38
C THR A 323 -0.63 1.38 5.01
N LEU A 324 -0.21 2.18 4.03
CA LEU A 324 -1.01 3.29 3.50
C LEU A 324 -2.34 2.79 2.93
N ILE A 325 -2.34 1.80 2.03
CA ILE A 325 -3.55 1.13 1.50
C ILE A 325 -4.44 0.68 2.67
N GLY A 326 -3.88 -0.03 3.65
CA GLY A 326 -4.63 -0.52 4.80
C GLY A 326 -5.30 0.58 5.64
N SER A 327 -4.66 1.74 5.80
CA SER A 327 -5.21 2.89 6.54
C SER A 327 -6.21 3.72 5.72
N GLU A 328 -5.95 3.95 4.43
CA GLU A 328 -6.81 4.72 3.53
C GLU A 328 -8.17 4.03 3.32
N LEU A 329 -8.16 2.70 3.19
CA LEU A 329 -9.39 1.89 3.13
C LEU A 329 -10.17 1.92 4.45
N LYS A 330 -9.51 1.75 5.60
CA LYS A 330 -10.20 1.61 6.91
C LYS A 330 -10.64 2.92 7.54
N ASP A 331 -9.77 3.92 7.55
CA ASP A 331 -9.97 5.15 8.33
C ASP A 331 -10.74 6.22 7.53
N ARG A 332 -10.78 6.09 6.20
CA ARG A 332 -11.39 7.07 5.28
C ARG A 332 -12.39 6.45 4.29
N GLY A 333 -12.39 5.12 4.14
CA GLY A 333 -13.30 4.42 3.22
C GLY A 333 -12.99 4.69 1.75
N VAL A 334 -11.73 4.90 1.38
CA VAL A 334 -11.31 5.09 -0.02
C VAL A 334 -11.84 3.95 -0.90
N ASN A 335 -12.41 4.28 -2.05
CA ASN A 335 -12.94 3.34 -3.05
C ASN A 335 -12.24 3.45 -4.42
N TRP A 336 -11.22 4.30 -4.54
CA TRP A 336 -10.38 4.42 -5.73
C TRP A 336 -8.94 4.69 -5.33
N ILE A 337 -8.02 3.85 -5.79
CA ILE A 337 -6.58 3.94 -5.50
C ILE A 337 -5.82 4.07 -6.83
N GLY A 338 -5.27 5.25 -7.07
CA GLY A 338 -4.37 5.51 -8.19
C GLY A 338 -2.92 5.35 -7.76
N LEU A 339 -2.21 4.38 -8.32
CA LEU A 339 -0.77 4.18 -8.09
C LEU A 339 -0.01 4.89 -9.21
N ARG A 340 0.62 6.04 -8.93
CA ARG A 340 1.56 6.67 -9.87
C ARG A 340 2.86 5.87 -9.84
N ILE A 341 3.31 5.39 -10.99
CA ILE A 341 4.52 4.57 -11.12
C ILE A 341 5.53 5.27 -12.02
N ASP A 342 6.67 5.65 -11.44
CA ASP A 342 7.88 6.06 -12.17
C ASP A 342 9.06 5.25 -11.62
N SER A 343 9.17 4.00 -12.06
CA SER A 343 10.01 2.98 -11.44
C SER A 343 10.61 2.01 -12.46
N THR A 344 11.93 1.83 -12.37
CA THR A 344 12.67 0.77 -13.07
C THR A 344 12.49 -0.63 -12.43
N GLY A 345 11.55 -0.79 -11.48
CA GLY A 345 11.35 -2.02 -10.72
C GLY A 345 12.31 -2.18 -9.54
N GLY A 346 12.54 -3.42 -9.12
CA GLY A 346 13.38 -3.75 -7.96
C GLY A 346 13.48 -5.25 -7.77
N GLU A 347 13.60 -5.70 -6.52
CA GLU A 347 13.64 -7.13 -6.20
C GLU A 347 12.28 -7.79 -6.49
N LEU A 348 12.30 -8.88 -7.28
CA LEU A 348 11.09 -9.44 -7.91
C LEU A 348 10.07 -9.96 -6.89
N GLU A 349 10.52 -10.55 -5.78
CA GLU A 349 9.68 -10.98 -4.66
C GLU A 349 8.83 -9.82 -4.10
N HIS A 350 9.43 -8.63 -3.95
CA HIS A 350 8.76 -7.46 -3.41
C HIS A 350 7.82 -6.81 -4.43
N CYS A 351 8.18 -6.85 -5.71
CA CYS A 351 7.29 -6.47 -6.81
C CYS A 351 6.03 -7.36 -6.82
N LEU A 352 6.21 -8.69 -6.73
CA LEU A 352 5.10 -9.64 -6.68
C LEU A 352 4.21 -9.45 -5.45
N ARG A 353 4.80 -9.30 -4.25
CA ARG A 353 4.02 -9.04 -3.01
C ARG A 353 3.18 -7.75 -3.09
N LEU A 354 3.68 -6.70 -3.74
CA LEU A 354 2.88 -5.48 -3.96
C LEU A 354 1.77 -5.71 -5.00
N ALA A 355 2.08 -6.39 -6.11
CA ALA A 355 1.11 -6.77 -7.13
C ALA A 355 -0.03 -7.64 -6.56
N GLU A 356 0.28 -8.65 -5.75
CA GLU A 356 -0.69 -9.49 -5.05
C GLU A 356 -1.56 -8.69 -4.08
N THR A 357 -1.01 -7.66 -3.42
CA THR A 357 -1.78 -6.80 -2.52
C THR A 357 -2.84 -6.00 -3.28
N LEU A 358 -2.49 -5.48 -4.45
CA LEU A 358 -3.39 -4.67 -5.29
C LEU A 358 -4.47 -5.57 -5.94
N ALA A 359 -4.06 -6.70 -6.52
CA ALA A 359 -4.98 -7.65 -7.16
C ALA A 359 -5.94 -8.34 -6.18
N ALA A 360 -5.57 -8.45 -4.89
CA ALA A 360 -6.44 -9.00 -3.84
C ALA A 360 -7.53 -8.04 -3.35
N LEU A 361 -7.59 -6.79 -3.82
CA LEU A 361 -8.71 -5.89 -3.56
C LEU A 361 -9.92 -6.27 -4.42
N ASP A 362 -11.12 -6.18 -3.85
CA ASP A 362 -12.35 -6.41 -4.62
C ASP A 362 -12.59 -5.23 -5.56
N ALA A 363 -12.51 -5.50 -6.87
CA ALA A 363 -12.73 -4.56 -7.95
C ALA A 363 -14.17 -3.97 -8.00
N ASN A 364 -15.09 -4.44 -7.15
CA ASN A 364 -16.41 -3.85 -6.96
C ASN A 364 -16.45 -2.84 -5.80
N GLU A 365 -15.59 -3.00 -4.77
CA GLU A 365 -15.49 -2.09 -3.62
C GLU A 365 -14.42 -1.01 -3.81
N VAL A 366 -13.27 -1.37 -4.41
CA VAL A 366 -12.11 -0.51 -4.60
C VAL A 366 -11.56 -0.65 -6.02
N ARG A 367 -11.60 0.42 -6.81
CA ARG A 367 -10.95 0.47 -8.13
C ARG A 367 -9.45 0.72 -7.96
N THR A 368 -8.61 -0.11 -8.58
CA THR A 368 -7.16 0.12 -8.65
C THR A 368 -6.74 0.59 -10.04
N VAL A 369 -5.96 1.66 -10.12
CA VAL A 369 -5.50 2.25 -11.38
C VAL A 369 -4.00 2.51 -11.34
N ALA A 370 -3.23 1.86 -12.20
CA ALA A 370 -1.82 2.18 -12.42
C ALA A 370 -1.73 3.37 -13.38
N TYR A 371 -1.13 4.48 -12.94
CA TYR A 371 -0.84 5.64 -13.77
C TYR A 371 0.66 5.74 -14.04
N VAL A 372 1.07 5.53 -15.29
CA VAL A 372 2.49 5.46 -15.69
C VAL A 372 2.84 6.69 -16.56
N PRO A 373 3.39 7.77 -15.97
CA PRO A 373 3.86 8.93 -16.73
C PRO A 373 5.16 8.69 -17.49
N VAL A 374 6.07 7.83 -16.99
CA VAL A 374 7.39 7.59 -17.59
C VAL A 374 7.66 6.10 -17.74
N GLU A 375 7.96 5.36 -16.67
CA GLU A 375 8.19 3.93 -16.78
C GLU A 375 7.69 3.07 -15.60
N ALA A 376 7.27 1.86 -15.93
CA ALA A 376 7.08 0.74 -15.00
C ALA A 376 7.92 -0.45 -15.50
N GLY A 377 9.24 -0.32 -15.39
CA GLY A 377 10.23 -1.26 -15.91
C GLY A 377 10.38 -2.53 -15.07
N GLY A 378 10.70 -3.66 -15.72
CA GLY A 378 10.89 -4.95 -15.05
C GLY A 378 9.73 -5.32 -14.12
N GLY A 379 10.04 -5.60 -12.85
CA GLY A 379 9.04 -5.97 -11.85
C GLY A 379 7.97 -4.90 -11.57
N ALA A 380 8.24 -3.61 -11.82
CA ALA A 380 7.20 -2.57 -11.71
C ALA A 380 6.08 -2.75 -12.76
N GLY A 381 6.39 -3.35 -13.91
CA GLY A 381 5.39 -3.65 -14.93
C GLY A 381 4.35 -4.67 -14.46
N ILE A 382 4.76 -5.64 -13.62
CA ILE A 382 3.85 -6.61 -13.01
C ILE A 382 2.93 -5.92 -12.01
N VAL A 383 3.45 -4.97 -11.21
CA VAL A 383 2.64 -4.13 -10.32
C VAL A 383 1.62 -3.29 -11.11
N ALA A 384 2.03 -2.75 -12.26
CA ALA A 384 1.16 -1.96 -13.13
C ALA A 384 0.02 -2.79 -13.75
N LEU A 385 0.30 -4.01 -14.23
CA LEU A 385 -0.73 -4.91 -14.80
C LEU A 385 -1.55 -5.69 -13.75
N ALA A 386 -1.20 -5.61 -12.47
CA ALA A 386 -1.97 -6.18 -11.37
C ALA A 386 -3.08 -5.24 -10.85
N CYS A 387 -3.07 -3.96 -11.26
CA CYS A 387 -4.20 -3.05 -11.08
C CYS A 387 -5.33 -3.37 -12.08
N ASP A 388 -6.58 -3.01 -11.77
CA ASP A 388 -7.73 -3.24 -12.66
C ASP A 388 -7.60 -2.49 -13.99
N GLN A 389 -6.96 -1.32 -13.97
CA GLN A 389 -6.79 -0.44 -15.12
C GLN A 389 -5.35 0.10 -15.18
N LEU A 390 -4.79 0.13 -16.39
CA LEU A 390 -3.51 0.76 -16.70
C LEU A 390 -3.76 2.01 -17.55
N VAL A 391 -3.28 3.17 -17.10
CA VAL A 391 -3.30 4.43 -17.85
C VAL A 391 -1.88 4.93 -18.04
N MET A 392 -1.54 5.35 -19.25
CA MET A 392 -0.17 5.69 -19.65
C MET A 392 -0.09 7.10 -20.28
N GLN A 393 1.06 7.76 -20.17
CA GLN A 393 1.38 8.92 -21.04
C GLN A 393 1.93 8.46 -22.41
N PRO A 394 1.89 9.30 -23.47
CA PRO A 394 2.29 8.91 -24.83
C PRO A 394 3.69 8.30 -24.97
N GLU A 395 4.69 8.79 -24.24
CA GLU A 395 6.06 8.27 -24.30
C GLU A 395 6.35 7.17 -23.24
N ALA A 396 5.35 6.81 -22.44
CA ALA A 396 5.54 5.90 -21.31
C ALA A 396 5.74 4.43 -21.72
N ARG A 397 6.40 3.67 -20.84
CA ARG A 397 6.78 2.25 -21.04
C ARG A 397 6.38 1.37 -19.86
N VAL A 398 5.93 0.16 -20.14
CA VAL A 398 5.63 -0.88 -19.14
C VAL A 398 6.35 -2.18 -19.49
N GLY A 399 6.96 -2.82 -18.49
CA GLY A 399 7.76 -4.04 -18.66
C GLY A 399 9.15 -3.79 -19.27
N GLY A 400 9.77 -4.84 -19.80
CA GLY A 400 11.13 -4.80 -20.34
C GLY A 400 12.21 -4.88 -19.26
N LYS A 401 13.46 -4.59 -19.65
CA LYS A 401 14.62 -4.61 -18.75
C LYS A 401 14.49 -3.52 -17.68
N GLY A 402 14.38 -3.93 -16.41
CA GLY A 402 14.41 -3.03 -15.26
C GLY A 402 15.82 -2.73 -14.76
N GLY A 403 15.91 -2.06 -13.60
CA GLY A 403 17.18 -1.71 -12.94
C GLY A 403 17.90 -2.87 -12.24
N VAL A 404 17.35 -4.09 -12.30
CA VAL A 404 17.87 -5.32 -11.69
C VAL A 404 17.79 -6.45 -12.72
N GLU A 405 18.88 -7.18 -12.91
CA GLU A 405 18.88 -8.42 -13.69
C GLU A 405 18.46 -9.61 -12.80
N PHE A 406 17.54 -10.44 -13.29
CA PHE A 406 17.03 -11.59 -12.54
C PHE A 406 17.74 -12.88 -12.92
N SER A 407 18.06 -13.73 -11.93
CA SER A 407 18.62 -15.06 -12.22
C SER A 407 17.54 -15.98 -12.81
N PRO A 408 17.89 -16.99 -13.62
CA PRO A 408 16.93 -17.96 -14.14
C PRO A 408 16.08 -18.61 -13.04
N ALA A 409 16.69 -18.99 -11.92
CA ALA A 409 15.97 -19.56 -10.77
C ALA A 409 15.00 -18.56 -10.11
N THR A 410 15.32 -17.26 -10.12
CA THR A 410 14.41 -16.20 -9.66
C THR A 410 13.22 -16.05 -10.60
N LEU A 411 13.43 -16.13 -11.92
CA LEU A 411 12.37 -16.10 -12.93
C LEU A 411 11.50 -17.36 -12.90
N ASP A 412 12.08 -18.53 -12.68
CA ASP A 412 11.37 -19.80 -12.55
C ASP A 412 10.45 -19.79 -11.31
N ALA A 413 10.96 -19.35 -10.16
CA ALA A 413 10.16 -19.18 -8.94
C ALA A 413 9.07 -18.10 -9.09
N ALA A 414 9.39 -16.98 -9.75
CA ALA A 414 8.41 -15.93 -10.05
C ALA A 414 7.30 -16.42 -10.97
N ARG A 415 7.60 -17.22 -12.01
CA ARG A 415 6.59 -17.79 -12.91
C ARG A 415 5.55 -18.63 -12.14
N VAL A 416 6.02 -19.45 -11.19
CA VAL A 416 5.14 -20.25 -10.31
C VAL A 416 4.27 -19.34 -9.44
N SER A 417 4.83 -18.34 -8.76
CA SER A 417 4.06 -17.38 -7.94
C SER A 417 3.07 -16.56 -8.76
N ILE A 418 3.42 -16.17 -10.00
CA ILE A 418 2.51 -15.43 -10.89
C ILE A 418 1.33 -16.31 -11.30
N ARG A 419 1.58 -17.55 -11.72
CA ARG A 419 0.54 -18.49 -12.17
C ARG A 419 -0.36 -18.95 -11.02
N ASP A 420 0.24 -19.34 -9.90
CA ASP A 420 -0.44 -20.06 -8.81
C ASP A 420 -0.98 -19.13 -7.70
N SER A 421 -0.89 -17.80 -7.87
CA SER A 421 -1.42 -16.83 -6.90
C SER A 421 -1.81 -15.48 -7.52
N LEU A 422 -0.97 -14.86 -8.36
CA LEU A 422 -1.28 -13.51 -8.88
C LEU A 422 -2.35 -13.53 -9.98
N ALA A 423 -2.25 -14.46 -10.92
CA ALA A 423 -3.14 -14.54 -12.09
C ALA A 423 -4.57 -15.00 -11.77
N GLU A 424 -4.80 -15.68 -10.63
CA GLU A 424 -6.15 -15.94 -10.10
C GLU A 424 -6.87 -14.64 -9.67
N LYS A 425 -6.10 -13.57 -9.45
CA LYS A 425 -6.57 -12.30 -8.86
C LYS A 425 -6.53 -11.13 -9.85
N ALA A 426 -5.53 -11.10 -10.74
CA ALA A 426 -5.40 -10.10 -11.80
C ALA A 426 -6.41 -10.33 -12.94
N GLU A 427 -6.69 -9.30 -13.76
CA GLU A 427 -7.44 -9.48 -15.01
C GLU A 427 -6.59 -10.05 -16.18
N GLN A 428 -5.27 -10.19 -15.95
CA GLN A 428 -4.28 -10.52 -16.98
C GLN A 428 -3.78 -11.97 -16.84
N SER A 429 -3.50 -12.60 -17.98
CA SER A 429 -2.96 -13.95 -18.09
C SER A 429 -1.59 -14.09 -17.42
N TRP A 430 -1.30 -15.29 -16.88
CA TRP A 430 -0.07 -15.49 -16.11
C TRP A 430 1.18 -15.36 -16.98
N SER A 431 1.10 -15.79 -18.24
CA SER A 431 2.22 -15.69 -19.16
C SER A 431 2.47 -14.27 -19.65
N LEU A 432 1.43 -13.44 -19.80
CA LEU A 432 1.59 -12.02 -20.11
C LEU A 432 2.31 -11.29 -18.98
N LEU A 433 1.89 -11.52 -17.73
CA LEU A 433 2.54 -10.98 -16.53
C LEU A 433 3.99 -11.45 -16.40
N ALA A 434 4.25 -12.75 -16.57
CA ALA A 434 5.60 -13.31 -16.46
C ALA A 434 6.53 -12.85 -17.60
N ALA A 435 6.02 -12.65 -18.82
CA ALA A 435 6.82 -12.20 -19.96
C ALA A 435 7.39 -10.78 -19.79
N LEU A 436 6.78 -9.94 -18.94
CA LEU A 436 7.32 -8.60 -18.61
C LEU A 436 8.73 -8.66 -17.99
N VAL A 437 9.10 -9.79 -17.38
CA VAL A 437 10.40 -10.00 -16.71
C VAL A 437 11.20 -11.20 -17.25
N ASP A 438 10.56 -12.22 -17.82
CA ASP A 438 11.21 -13.44 -18.31
C ASP A 438 11.43 -13.40 -19.85
N PRO A 439 12.67 -13.17 -20.34
CA PRO A 439 12.98 -13.12 -21.77
C PRO A 439 12.90 -14.48 -22.48
N ARG A 440 12.64 -15.56 -21.74
CA ARG A 440 12.53 -16.93 -22.27
C ARG A 440 11.09 -17.31 -22.63
N LEU A 441 10.10 -16.46 -22.30
CA LEU A 441 8.68 -16.78 -22.45
C LEU A 441 8.11 -16.17 -23.73
N GLU A 442 7.71 -17.03 -24.67
CA GLU A 442 6.95 -16.60 -25.85
C GLU A 442 5.47 -16.40 -25.50
N VAL A 443 4.91 -15.24 -25.87
CA VAL A 443 3.47 -14.94 -25.72
C VAL A 443 2.94 -14.49 -27.08
N PHE A 444 1.75 -14.99 -27.43
CA PHE A 444 1.08 -14.76 -28.71
C PHE A 444 -0.32 -14.20 -28.49
N GLU A 445 -0.87 -13.48 -29.47
CA GLU A 445 -2.31 -13.27 -29.55
C GLU A 445 -3.00 -14.64 -29.69
N PHE A 446 -4.07 -14.86 -28.94
CA PHE A 446 -5.02 -15.94 -29.15
C PHE A 446 -6.43 -15.37 -29.26
N ARG A 447 -7.17 -15.84 -30.27
CA ARG A 447 -8.56 -15.44 -30.52
C ARG A 447 -9.50 -16.63 -30.36
N ASN A 448 -10.53 -16.48 -29.55
CA ASN A 448 -11.54 -17.49 -29.32
C ASN A 448 -12.56 -17.50 -30.47
N THR A 449 -12.86 -18.65 -31.04
CA THR A 449 -13.77 -18.79 -32.21
C THR A 449 -15.25 -18.85 -31.84
N LYS A 450 -15.60 -18.80 -30.54
CA LYS A 450 -17.01 -18.73 -30.08
C LYS A 450 -17.39 -17.34 -29.62
N ASN A 451 -16.76 -16.82 -28.56
CA ASN A 451 -17.13 -15.51 -28.00
C ASN A 451 -16.38 -14.33 -28.64
N GLY A 452 -15.38 -14.60 -29.49
CA GLY A 452 -14.56 -13.58 -30.14
C GLY A 452 -13.45 -12.97 -29.25
N ASP A 453 -13.30 -13.41 -27.98
CA ASP A 453 -12.30 -12.90 -27.04
C ASP A 453 -10.91 -12.92 -27.66
N VAL A 454 -10.15 -11.84 -27.41
CA VAL A 454 -8.72 -11.77 -27.66
C VAL A 454 -8.01 -11.79 -26.32
N ARG A 455 -7.03 -12.68 -26.18
CA ARG A 455 -6.15 -12.78 -25.00
C ARG A 455 -4.72 -13.02 -25.45
N TYR A 456 -3.77 -12.89 -24.53
CA TYR A 456 -2.36 -13.08 -24.80
C TYR A 456 -1.82 -14.21 -23.94
N PHE A 457 -1.41 -15.30 -24.57
CA PHE A 457 -1.01 -16.53 -23.88
C PHE A 457 0.33 -17.05 -24.41
N SER A 458 1.08 -17.74 -23.56
CA SER A 458 2.05 -18.72 -24.00
C SER A 458 1.34 -19.95 -24.57
N THR A 459 2.03 -20.74 -25.37
CA THR A 459 1.51 -22.02 -25.87
C THR A 459 1.24 -23.02 -24.73
N GLU A 460 1.87 -22.84 -23.57
CA GLU A 460 1.58 -23.58 -22.33
C GLU A 460 0.20 -23.17 -21.78
N GLU A 461 0.02 -21.89 -21.44
CA GLU A 461 -1.24 -21.37 -20.87
C GLU A 461 -2.45 -21.55 -21.79
N ALA A 462 -2.26 -21.45 -23.11
CA ALA A 462 -3.34 -21.63 -24.09
C ALA A 462 -3.85 -23.08 -24.19
N ASN A 463 -2.99 -24.08 -23.94
CA ASN A 463 -3.38 -25.49 -23.93
C ASN A 463 -4.06 -25.90 -22.62
N ASP A 464 -3.70 -25.24 -21.51
CA ASP A 464 -4.29 -25.47 -20.18
C ASP A 464 -5.68 -24.81 -20.00
N GLN A 465 -6.13 -23.95 -20.93
CA GLN A 465 -7.46 -23.36 -20.88
C GLN A 465 -8.57 -24.43 -20.98
N PRO A 466 -9.66 -24.35 -20.18
CA PRO A 466 -10.80 -25.28 -20.28
C PRO A 466 -11.44 -25.38 -21.67
N ASP A 467 -11.31 -24.32 -22.48
CA ASP A 467 -11.80 -24.21 -23.85
C ASP A 467 -10.68 -24.14 -24.90
N ALA A 468 -9.46 -24.60 -24.62
CA ALA A 468 -8.28 -24.58 -25.51
C ALA A 468 -8.57 -24.90 -27.00
N LYS A 469 -9.45 -25.87 -27.27
CA LYS A 469 -9.91 -26.27 -28.62
C LYS A 469 -10.56 -25.14 -29.44
N ASP A 470 -11.14 -24.16 -28.76
CA ASP A 470 -11.88 -23.02 -29.32
C ASP A 470 -10.97 -21.79 -29.50
N TRP A 471 -9.72 -21.80 -29.00
CA TRP A 471 -8.74 -20.74 -29.23
C TRP A 471 -7.92 -20.95 -30.52
N ARG A 472 -7.55 -19.87 -31.21
CA ARG A 472 -6.68 -19.87 -32.39
C ARG A 472 -5.52 -18.91 -32.20
N GLN A 473 -4.31 -19.41 -32.37
CA GLN A 473 -3.07 -18.65 -32.25
C GLN A 473 -2.90 -17.65 -33.41
N GLY A 474 -2.53 -16.42 -33.07
CA GLY A 474 -2.19 -15.33 -33.96
C GLY A 474 -0.70 -14.95 -33.85
N PRO A 475 -0.33 -13.67 -34.08
CA PRO A 475 1.06 -13.23 -34.05
C PRO A 475 1.70 -13.32 -32.65
N LYS A 476 3.02 -13.53 -32.60
CA LYS A 476 3.83 -13.38 -31.38
C LYS A 476 3.87 -11.89 -30.98
N ILE A 477 3.76 -11.59 -29.68
CA ILE A 477 3.88 -10.23 -29.15
C ILE A 477 5.23 -9.98 -28.44
N THR A 478 5.95 -11.03 -28.04
CA THR A 478 7.28 -10.92 -27.42
C THR A 478 8.42 -10.87 -28.45
N THR A 479 9.58 -10.36 -28.03
CA THR A 479 10.81 -10.28 -28.82
C THR A 479 11.83 -11.28 -28.27
N ASP A 480 12.50 -12.03 -29.15
CA ASP A 480 13.36 -13.15 -28.73
C ASP A 480 14.57 -12.71 -27.92
N GLY A 481 14.67 -13.20 -26.68
CA GLY A 481 15.76 -12.89 -25.76
C GLY A 481 15.61 -11.57 -25.00
N GLU A 482 14.48 -10.87 -25.12
CA GLU A 482 14.18 -9.65 -24.34
C GLU A 482 12.84 -9.77 -23.61
N PRO A 483 12.70 -9.27 -22.36
CA PRO A 483 11.41 -9.25 -21.68
C PRO A 483 10.44 -8.32 -22.41
N LEU A 484 9.14 -8.65 -22.36
CA LEU A 484 8.07 -7.90 -23.00
C LEU A 484 8.05 -6.45 -22.54
N ALA A 485 8.36 -5.52 -23.45
CA ALA A 485 8.26 -4.09 -23.25
C ALA A 485 7.12 -3.52 -24.10
N LEU A 486 6.16 -2.85 -23.46
CA LEU A 486 5.04 -2.18 -24.11
C LEU A 486 5.22 -0.67 -24.04
N SER A 487 5.19 0.01 -25.18
CA SER A 487 4.93 1.46 -25.23
C SER A 487 3.43 1.72 -25.08
N SER A 488 3.04 2.93 -24.69
CA SER A 488 1.64 3.38 -24.61
C SER A 488 0.77 2.92 -25.79
N ARG A 489 1.23 3.19 -27.03
CA ARG A 489 0.57 2.81 -28.28
C ARG A 489 0.42 1.30 -28.40
N ARG A 490 1.47 0.53 -28.11
CA ARG A 490 1.42 -0.93 -28.23
C ARG A 490 0.57 -1.56 -27.13
N ALA A 491 0.57 -0.99 -25.92
CA ALA A 491 -0.32 -1.40 -24.84
C ALA A 491 -1.80 -1.13 -25.19
N ALA A 492 -2.10 0.00 -25.83
CA ALA A 492 -3.45 0.33 -26.30
C ALA A 492 -3.89 -0.54 -27.50
N GLU A 493 -3.01 -0.78 -28.49
CA GLU A 493 -3.26 -1.73 -29.61
C GLU A 493 -3.62 -3.14 -29.12
N LEU A 494 -3.03 -3.57 -28.00
CA LEU A 494 -3.25 -4.87 -27.36
C LEU A 494 -4.38 -4.84 -26.31
N GLY A 495 -5.03 -3.70 -26.05
CA GLY A 495 -6.04 -3.56 -25.00
C GLY A 495 -5.53 -3.81 -23.56
N VAL A 496 -4.22 -3.72 -23.35
CA VAL A 496 -3.53 -3.87 -22.06
C VAL A 496 -3.49 -2.54 -21.31
N ALA A 497 -3.22 -1.43 -22.02
CA ALA A 497 -3.53 -0.10 -21.49
C ALA A 497 -5.02 0.17 -21.71
N TRP A 498 -5.69 0.62 -20.66
CA TRP A 498 -7.10 1.00 -20.70
C TRP A 498 -7.28 2.34 -21.44
N HIS A 499 -6.43 3.33 -21.15
CA HIS A 499 -6.38 4.64 -21.82
C HIS A 499 -4.94 5.15 -21.94
N VAL A 500 -4.73 6.08 -22.87
CA VAL A 500 -3.53 6.93 -22.94
C VAL A 500 -4.00 8.39 -22.76
N VAL A 501 -3.32 9.15 -21.90
CA VAL A 501 -3.65 10.55 -21.56
C VAL A 501 -2.37 11.38 -21.52
N ASP A 502 -2.39 12.63 -21.97
CA ASP A 502 -1.17 13.44 -22.11
C ASP A 502 -0.65 13.95 -20.76
N ASN A 503 -1.48 13.99 -19.71
CA ASN A 503 -1.18 14.59 -18.41
C ASN A 503 -2.08 14.04 -17.29
N PHE A 504 -1.92 14.54 -16.06
CA PHE A 504 -2.71 14.12 -14.90
C PHE A 504 -4.09 14.81 -14.83
N ASP A 505 -4.26 16.01 -15.40
CA ASP A 505 -5.56 16.70 -15.43
C ASP A 505 -6.58 15.91 -16.28
N GLU A 506 -6.14 15.31 -17.39
CA GLU A 506 -6.93 14.38 -18.20
C GLU A 506 -7.29 13.10 -17.46
N LEU A 507 -6.40 12.53 -16.64
CA LEU A 507 -6.75 11.41 -15.75
C LEU A 507 -7.87 11.82 -14.78
N ARG A 508 -7.84 13.04 -14.22
CA ARG A 508 -8.92 13.54 -13.36
C ARG A 508 -10.24 13.70 -14.12
N GLN A 509 -10.21 14.21 -15.35
CA GLN A 509 -11.40 14.35 -16.21
C GLN A 509 -12.00 12.98 -16.56
N LEU A 510 -11.15 12.02 -16.93
CA LEU A 510 -11.52 10.66 -17.32
C LEU A 510 -12.25 9.88 -16.20
N PHE A 511 -11.96 10.17 -14.93
CA PHE A 511 -12.67 9.63 -13.77
C PHE A 511 -13.69 10.60 -13.13
N GLY A 512 -13.88 11.79 -13.70
CA GLY A 512 -14.86 12.78 -13.22
C GLY A 512 -14.57 13.41 -11.85
N PHE A 513 -13.31 13.50 -11.44
CA PHE A 513 -12.96 14.03 -10.11
C PHE A 513 -13.21 15.55 -10.00
N GLU A 514 -14.19 15.96 -9.19
CA GLU A 514 -14.49 17.37 -8.91
C GLU A 514 -13.33 18.12 -8.22
N THR A 515 -12.49 17.40 -7.48
CA THR A 515 -11.33 17.93 -6.76
C THR A 515 -10.09 17.10 -7.04
N GLU A 516 -8.91 17.69 -6.89
CA GLU A 516 -7.65 16.97 -7.07
C GLU A 516 -7.49 15.85 -6.03
N PRO A 517 -7.28 14.58 -6.47
CA PRO A 517 -7.03 13.47 -5.56
C PRO A 517 -5.87 13.74 -4.61
N ARG A 518 -6.08 13.49 -3.32
CA ARG A 518 -5.02 13.64 -2.31
C ARG A 518 -3.96 12.55 -2.49
N VAL A 519 -2.69 12.93 -2.47
CA VAL A 519 -1.56 12.02 -2.30
C VAL A 519 -1.51 11.53 -0.84
N ALA A 520 -1.40 10.22 -0.62
CA ALA A 520 -1.27 9.65 0.71
C ALA A 520 0.17 9.78 1.24
N GLU A 521 0.35 10.68 2.20
CA GLU A 521 1.61 10.87 2.92
C GLU A 521 1.72 9.87 4.10
N PRO A 522 2.92 9.34 4.40
CA PRO A 522 3.18 8.61 5.64
C PRO A 522 2.84 9.44 6.88
N ASN A 523 2.03 8.87 7.77
CA ASN A 523 1.76 9.49 9.08
C ASN A 523 3.07 9.54 9.89
N TRP A 524 3.45 10.68 10.45
CA TRP A 524 4.63 10.84 11.31
C TRP A 524 4.69 9.82 12.46
N ALA A 525 3.52 9.39 12.97
CA ALA A 525 3.44 8.34 13.99
C ALA A 525 3.84 6.96 13.46
N LEU A 526 3.53 6.67 12.19
CA LEU A 526 3.99 5.47 11.49
C LEU A 526 5.49 5.55 11.16
N GLU A 527 5.99 6.71 10.72
CA GLU A 527 7.43 6.92 10.53
C GLU A 527 8.21 6.70 11.83
N LEU A 528 7.68 7.19 12.96
CA LEU A 528 8.27 6.96 14.28
C LEU A 528 8.25 5.47 14.67
N ILE A 529 7.19 4.73 14.33
CA ILE A 529 7.11 3.28 14.54
C ILE A 529 8.11 2.53 13.65
N GLU A 530 8.22 2.84 12.36
CA GLU A 530 9.23 2.28 11.45
C GLU A 530 10.66 2.58 11.96
N ALA A 531 10.91 3.82 12.40
CA ALA A 531 12.20 4.23 12.93
C ALA A 531 12.54 3.48 14.23
N LEU A 532 11.57 3.33 15.15
CA LEU A 532 11.71 2.53 16.37
C LEU A 532 11.98 1.06 16.07
N ALA A 533 11.32 0.48 15.07
CA ALA A 533 11.55 -0.91 14.63
C ALA A 533 12.95 -1.12 14.00
N SER A 534 13.65 -0.04 13.62
CA SER A 534 14.94 -0.14 12.93
C SER A 534 16.08 -0.67 13.82
N PRO A 535 16.95 -1.56 13.30
CA PRO A 535 18.14 -2.03 14.03
C PRO A 535 19.14 -0.90 14.37
N ALA A 536 19.19 0.16 13.55
CA ALA A 536 20.07 1.31 13.79
C ALA A 536 19.62 2.13 15.00
N LEU A 537 18.33 2.47 15.10
CA LEU A 537 17.82 3.21 16.27
C LEU A 537 17.86 2.34 17.54
N THR A 538 17.70 1.02 17.42
CA THR A 538 17.93 0.08 18.52
C THR A 538 19.34 0.23 19.13
N VAL A 539 20.39 0.30 18.29
CA VAL A 539 21.77 0.53 18.77
C VAL A 539 21.93 1.92 19.39
N VAL A 540 21.38 2.96 18.76
CA VAL A 540 21.46 4.34 19.29
C VAL A 540 20.77 4.46 20.65
N LEU A 541 19.59 3.87 20.82
CA LEU A 541 18.86 3.86 22.11
C LEU A 541 19.67 3.16 23.21
N LEU A 542 20.31 2.02 22.93
CA LEU A 542 21.18 1.36 23.90
C LEU A 542 22.42 2.20 24.23
N VAL A 543 23.08 2.80 23.24
CA VAL A 543 24.26 3.65 23.44
C VAL A 543 23.90 4.89 24.27
N VAL A 544 22.80 5.58 23.95
CA VAL A 544 22.29 6.73 24.71
C VAL A 544 21.87 6.31 26.12
N GLY A 545 21.20 5.16 26.26
CA GLY A 545 20.75 4.63 27.55
C GLY A 545 21.90 4.37 28.52
N PHE A 546 22.89 3.59 28.09
CA PHE A 546 24.07 3.30 28.92
C PHE A 546 24.98 4.52 29.13
N LEU A 547 25.10 5.42 28.15
CA LEU A 547 25.87 6.66 28.33
C LEU A 547 25.16 7.62 29.31
N GLY A 548 23.83 7.64 29.35
CA GLY A 548 23.05 8.36 30.37
C GLY A 548 23.31 7.85 31.79
N ILE A 549 23.32 6.52 31.98
CA ILE A 549 23.73 5.90 33.26
C ILE A 549 25.18 6.27 33.59
N TYR A 550 26.11 6.18 32.63
CA TYR A 550 27.51 6.53 32.83
C TYR A 550 27.71 8.00 33.25
N ILE A 551 26.91 8.92 32.69
CA ILE A 551 26.90 10.33 33.08
C ILE A 551 26.41 10.49 34.53
N GLU A 552 25.26 9.91 34.88
CA GLU A 552 24.69 10.07 36.24
C GLU A 552 25.61 9.51 37.33
N LEU A 553 26.31 8.40 37.06
CA LEU A 553 27.32 7.82 37.96
C LEU A 553 28.57 8.71 38.13
N HIS A 554 28.93 9.52 37.13
CA HIS A 554 30.08 10.43 37.18
C HIS A 554 29.75 11.87 37.58
N SER A 555 28.48 12.28 37.51
CA SER A 555 27.98 13.55 38.06
C SER A 555 26.72 13.31 38.91
N PRO A 556 26.84 12.72 40.11
CA PRO A 556 25.69 12.40 40.96
C PRO A 556 24.90 13.65 41.35
N GLY A 557 23.57 13.56 41.26
CA GLY A 557 22.65 14.62 41.69
C GLY A 557 22.21 15.59 40.59
N VAL A 558 22.55 15.32 39.33
CA VAL A 558 22.06 16.10 38.17
C VAL A 558 20.72 15.55 37.65
N GLY A 559 20.46 14.25 37.77
CA GLY A 559 19.22 13.56 37.40
C GLY A 559 18.95 13.42 35.90
N VAL A 560 19.53 14.30 35.07
CA VAL A 560 19.36 14.33 33.61
C VAL A 560 19.91 13.06 32.94
N GLY A 561 21.02 12.51 33.44
CA GLY A 561 21.59 11.27 32.90
C GLY A 561 20.68 10.08 33.15
N GLY A 562 20.15 9.99 34.38
CA GLY A 562 19.16 8.98 34.77
C GLY A 562 17.84 9.08 33.99
N PHE A 563 17.33 10.30 33.78
CA PHE A 563 16.10 10.51 33.00
C PHE A 563 16.27 10.14 31.52
N VAL A 564 17.35 10.58 30.88
CA VAL A 564 17.66 10.22 29.48
C VAL A 564 17.85 8.71 29.34
N ALA A 565 18.49 8.06 30.31
CA ALA A 565 18.61 6.61 30.34
C ALA A 565 17.25 5.91 30.42
N ALA A 566 16.40 6.30 31.38
CA ALA A 566 15.08 5.71 31.56
C ALA A 566 14.21 5.84 30.30
N LEU A 567 14.21 7.01 29.65
CA LEU A 567 13.47 7.24 28.40
C LEU A 567 14.01 6.39 27.25
N ALA A 568 15.35 6.30 27.11
CA ALA A 568 15.97 5.52 26.04
C ALA A 568 15.69 4.00 26.19
N PHE A 569 15.76 3.46 27.41
CA PHE A 569 15.40 2.06 27.67
C PHE A 569 13.90 1.80 27.54
N MET A 570 13.04 2.74 27.95
CA MET A 570 11.58 2.62 27.73
C MET A 570 11.26 2.52 26.23
N LEU A 571 11.85 3.39 25.39
CA LEU A 571 11.67 3.33 23.94
C LEU A 571 12.27 2.07 23.31
N PHE A 572 13.39 1.57 23.83
CA PHE A 572 13.97 0.28 23.42
C PHE A 572 12.99 -0.87 23.69
N PHE A 573 12.48 -1.04 24.92
CA PHE A 573 11.56 -2.14 25.22
C PHE A 573 10.21 -1.99 24.49
N TRP A 574 9.72 -0.77 24.28
CA TRP A 574 8.53 -0.51 23.45
C TRP A 574 8.74 -0.97 22.00
N SER A 575 9.88 -0.62 21.39
CA SER A 575 10.28 -1.09 20.05
C SER A 575 10.27 -2.63 19.94
N LYS A 576 10.85 -3.32 20.93
CA LYS A 576 10.87 -4.79 20.96
C LYS A 576 9.49 -5.42 21.17
N PHE A 577 8.60 -4.75 21.91
CA PHE A 577 7.22 -5.18 22.10
C PHE A 577 6.39 -5.04 20.81
N LEU A 578 6.59 -3.95 20.04
CA LEU A 578 5.98 -3.77 18.72
C LEU A 578 6.43 -4.83 17.71
N ASN A 579 7.71 -5.22 17.75
CA ASN A 579 8.27 -6.30 16.92
C ASN A 579 7.94 -7.71 17.45
N ALA A 580 7.18 -7.84 18.54
CA ALA A 580 6.88 -9.10 19.23
C ALA A 580 8.11 -9.92 19.68
N THR A 581 9.29 -9.30 19.82
CA THR A 581 10.54 -9.96 20.30
C THR A 581 10.82 -9.72 21.79
N ALA A 582 9.90 -9.12 22.54
CA ALA A 582 10.01 -8.97 23.99
C ALA A 582 8.61 -8.96 24.63
N GLY A 583 8.53 -9.52 25.84
CA GLY A 583 7.36 -9.46 26.69
C GLY A 583 7.70 -8.89 28.07
N TRP A 584 6.96 -9.35 29.09
CA TRP A 584 7.13 -8.89 30.47
C TRP A 584 8.37 -9.45 31.17
N LEU A 585 8.87 -10.62 30.74
CA LEU A 585 10.03 -11.28 31.37
C LEU A 585 11.30 -10.43 31.20
N GLU A 586 11.52 -9.89 30.01
CA GLU A 586 12.69 -9.11 29.64
C GLU A 586 12.71 -7.79 30.42
N VAL A 587 11.56 -7.12 30.53
CA VAL A 587 11.38 -5.89 31.30
C VAL A 587 11.62 -6.13 32.79
N LEU A 588 11.08 -7.22 33.35
CA LEU A 588 11.29 -7.60 34.76
C LEU A 588 12.75 -7.95 35.05
N LEU A 589 13.44 -8.65 34.15
CA LEU A 589 14.87 -8.94 34.27
C LEU A 589 15.71 -7.65 34.22
N PHE A 590 15.36 -6.69 33.36
CA PHE A 590 16.06 -5.41 33.26
C PHE A 590 15.91 -4.57 34.52
N VAL A 591 14.65 -4.34 34.95
CA VAL A 591 14.33 -3.51 36.13
C VAL A 591 14.84 -4.18 37.41
N GLY A 592 14.68 -5.49 37.55
CA GLY A 592 15.23 -6.27 38.66
C GLY A 592 16.76 -6.24 38.69
N GLY A 593 17.41 -6.30 37.52
CA GLY A 593 18.86 -6.18 37.42
C GLY A 593 19.39 -4.81 37.84
N ILE A 594 18.72 -3.73 37.42
CA ILE A 594 19.02 -2.36 37.90
C ILE A 594 18.80 -2.24 39.42
N PHE A 595 17.71 -2.83 39.95
CA PHE A 595 17.46 -2.82 41.39
C PHE A 595 18.56 -3.55 42.18
N CYS A 596 19.04 -4.70 41.71
CA CYS A 596 20.17 -5.40 42.31
C CYS A 596 21.47 -4.58 42.28
N LEU A 597 21.77 -3.88 41.17
CA LEU A 597 22.92 -2.96 41.11
C LEU A 597 22.80 -1.80 42.12
N LEU A 598 21.62 -1.19 42.23
CA LEU A 598 21.36 -0.12 43.20
C LEU A 598 21.44 -0.62 44.66
N LEU A 599 21.00 -1.85 44.93
CA LEU A 599 21.04 -2.45 46.26
C LEU A 599 22.48 -2.74 46.71
N GLU A 600 23.33 -3.28 45.83
CA GLU A 600 24.79 -3.41 46.08
C GLU A 600 25.42 -2.04 46.35
N LEU A 601 25.10 -1.03 45.53
CA LEU A 601 25.72 0.29 45.59
C LEU A 601 25.27 1.15 46.79
N LEU A 602 24.02 1.01 47.24
CA LEU A 602 23.43 1.84 48.30
C LEU A 602 23.29 1.15 49.67
N VAL A 603 23.20 -0.18 49.71
CA VAL A 603 22.82 -0.93 50.93
C VAL A 603 23.87 -1.97 51.32
N LEU A 604 24.43 -2.72 50.36
CA LEU A 604 25.36 -3.83 50.61
C LEU A 604 26.74 -3.64 49.94
N PRO A 605 27.47 -2.53 50.17
CA PRO A 605 28.72 -2.25 49.49
C PRO A 605 29.80 -3.29 49.83
N GLY A 606 30.16 -4.11 48.85
CA GLY A 606 31.31 -5.02 48.90
C GLY A 606 30.99 -6.52 48.91
N THR A 607 29.74 -6.92 48.65
CA THR A 607 29.39 -8.35 48.51
C THR A 607 29.66 -8.88 47.10
N GLY A 608 29.57 -8.04 46.07
CA GLY A 608 29.79 -8.34 44.65
C GLY A 608 28.72 -9.23 43.99
N ILE A 609 27.91 -9.94 44.78
CA ILE A 609 26.93 -10.93 44.30
C ILE A 609 25.72 -10.25 43.67
N PHE A 610 25.18 -9.18 44.28
CA PHE A 610 24.07 -8.42 43.71
C PHE A 610 24.55 -7.57 42.53
N GLY A 611 25.80 -7.09 42.58
CA GLY A 611 26.48 -6.43 41.46
C GLY A 611 26.59 -7.32 40.21
N LEU A 612 27.22 -8.49 40.34
CA LEU A 612 27.38 -9.44 39.22
C LEU A 612 26.04 -10.03 38.77
N GLY A 613 25.16 -10.38 39.70
CA GLY A 613 23.81 -10.89 39.39
C GLY A 613 22.96 -9.86 38.64
N GLY A 614 22.95 -8.61 39.09
CA GLY A 614 22.22 -7.52 38.44
C GLY A 614 22.73 -7.22 37.03
N ALA A 615 24.05 -7.20 36.84
CA ALA A 615 24.66 -7.06 35.52
C ALA A 615 24.31 -8.24 34.59
N ALA A 616 24.32 -9.48 35.10
CA ALA A 616 23.92 -10.65 34.32
C ALA A 616 22.44 -10.62 33.92
N MET A 617 21.54 -10.18 34.81
CA MET A 617 20.10 -10.01 34.51
C MET A 617 19.85 -8.95 33.42
N ILE A 618 20.57 -7.83 33.46
CA ILE A 618 20.50 -6.78 32.41
C ILE A 618 20.99 -7.34 31.07
N LEU A 619 22.13 -8.04 31.04
CA LEU A 619 22.66 -8.63 29.80
C LEU A 619 21.71 -9.70 29.23
N ALA A 620 21.17 -10.57 30.08
CA ALA A 620 20.19 -11.57 29.68
C ALA A 620 18.93 -10.93 29.07
N SER A 621 18.40 -9.88 29.72
CA SER A 621 17.25 -9.11 29.21
C SER A 621 17.50 -8.52 27.81
N LEU A 622 18.65 -7.87 27.60
CA LEU A 622 18.95 -7.23 26.31
C LEU A 622 19.17 -8.23 25.16
N VAL A 623 19.70 -9.41 25.46
CA VAL A 623 19.82 -10.52 24.50
C VAL A 623 18.44 -11.11 24.19
N LEU A 624 17.66 -11.47 25.23
CA LEU A 624 16.32 -12.05 25.08
C LEU A 624 15.37 -11.11 24.33
N ALA A 625 15.33 -9.82 24.66
CA ALA A 625 14.52 -8.81 23.97
C ALA A 625 14.91 -8.60 22.49
N SER A 626 16.01 -9.21 22.04
CA SER A 626 16.52 -9.13 20.66
C SER A 626 16.40 -10.45 19.89
N GLN A 627 15.64 -11.43 20.38
CA GLN A 627 15.39 -12.72 19.71
C GLN A 627 14.02 -13.28 20.12
N THR A 628 13.51 -14.28 19.41
CA THR A 628 12.16 -14.84 19.67
C THR A 628 12.14 -16.07 20.60
N PHE A 629 13.30 -16.51 21.10
CA PHE A 629 13.48 -17.77 21.84
C PHE A 629 14.38 -17.59 23.06
N ILE A 630 14.25 -18.50 24.04
CA ILE A 630 15.08 -18.50 25.27
C ILE A 630 16.41 -19.24 25.06
N LEU A 631 16.37 -20.38 24.36
CA LEU A 631 17.51 -21.24 24.05
C LEU A 631 17.43 -21.66 22.58
N PRO A 632 18.52 -21.57 21.80
CA PRO A 632 18.51 -21.95 20.39
C PRO A 632 18.48 -23.48 20.24
N HIS A 633 17.58 -23.97 19.40
CA HIS A 633 17.45 -25.39 19.04
C HIS A 633 17.80 -25.64 17.56
N ASP A 634 17.64 -24.62 16.70
CA ASP A 634 17.86 -24.70 15.25
C ASP A 634 19.02 -23.81 14.77
N GLU A 635 19.59 -24.12 13.59
CA GLU A 635 20.70 -23.32 13.00
C GLU A 635 20.28 -21.86 12.69
N SER A 636 19.02 -21.63 12.33
CA SER A 636 18.45 -20.29 12.11
C SER A 636 18.44 -19.46 13.41
N GLN A 637 18.03 -20.06 14.51
CA GLN A 637 18.05 -19.45 15.85
C GLN A 637 19.50 -19.18 16.30
N LEU A 638 20.44 -20.09 15.99
CA LEU A 638 21.86 -19.87 16.27
C LEU A 638 22.45 -18.68 15.49
N ALA A 639 22.02 -18.48 14.23
CA ALA A 639 22.38 -17.31 13.43
C ALA A 639 21.75 -16.01 13.97
N GLU A 640 20.51 -16.06 14.46
CA GLU A 640 19.83 -14.92 15.11
C GLU A 640 20.51 -14.53 16.43
N LEU A 641 20.79 -15.49 17.31
CA LEU A 641 21.55 -15.27 18.55
C LEU A 641 22.91 -14.62 18.26
N ARG A 642 23.64 -15.11 17.23
CA ARG A 642 24.91 -14.53 16.79
C ARG A 642 24.74 -13.07 16.34
N ARG A 643 23.67 -12.74 15.62
CA ARG A 643 23.35 -11.37 15.18
C ARG A 643 23.04 -10.46 16.37
N SER A 644 22.29 -10.93 17.34
CA SER A 644 21.93 -10.14 18.53
C SER A 644 23.14 -9.92 19.45
N LEU A 645 24.03 -10.90 19.56
CA LEU A 645 25.32 -10.74 20.25
C LEU A 645 26.28 -9.77 19.53
N THR A 646 26.36 -9.77 18.18
CA THR A 646 27.21 -8.78 17.48
C THR A 646 26.64 -7.36 17.56
N VAL A 647 25.31 -7.19 17.53
CA VAL A 647 24.65 -5.90 17.77
C VAL A 647 24.95 -5.39 19.19
N LEU A 648 24.82 -6.23 20.21
CA LEU A 648 25.12 -5.85 21.60
C LEU A 648 26.62 -5.55 21.80
N ALA A 649 27.51 -6.32 21.18
CA ALA A 649 28.96 -6.04 21.22
C ALA A 649 29.33 -4.74 20.50
N ALA A 650 28.69 -4.41 19.38
CA ALA A 650 28.88 -3.14 18.68
C ALA A 650 28.37 -1.95 19.51
N ALA A 651 27.21 -2.08 20.16
CA ALA A 651 26.70 -1.09 21.11
C ALA A 651 27.66 -0.90 22.28
N ALA A 652 28.17 -1.98 22.89
CA ALA A 652 29.16 -1.93 23.97
C ALA A 652 30.47 -1.23 23.54
N ALA A 653 30.97 -1.51 22.33
CA ALA A 653 32.14 -0.81 21.78
C ALA A 653 31.86 0.70 21.59
N CYS A 654 30.68 1.06 21.08
CA CYS A 654 30.26 2.46 20.96
C CYS A 654 30.11 3.15 22.32
N ILE A 655 29.64 2.45 23.35
CA ILE A 655 29.56 2.96 24.73
C ILE A 655 30.96 3.19 25.31
N VAL A 656 31.91 2.26 25.11
CA VAL A 656 33.30 2.44 25.58
C VAL A 656 34.00 3.59 24.87
N ILE A 657 33.86 3.71 23.55
CA ILE A 657 34.39 4.84 22.77
C ILE A 657 33.73 6.14 23.20
N GLY A 658 32.41 6.15 23.38
CA GLY A 658 31.62 7.29 23.85
C GLY A 658 32.06 7.76 25.23
N ALA A 659 32.16 6.85 26.21
CA ALA A 659 32.61 7.13 27.57
C ALA A 659 34.07 7.63 27.60
N PHE A 660 34.97 7.06 26.78
CA PHE A 660 36.34 7.55 26.66
C PHE A 660 36.40 8.97 26.06
N ALA A 661 35.65 9.22 24.98
CA ALA A 661 35.53 10.56 24.38
C ALA A 661 34.92 11.55 25.38
N LEU A 662 33.88 11.15 26.12
CA LEU A 662 33.26 11.98 27.15
C LEU A 662 34.27 12.32 28.25
N ARG A 663 34.96 11.33 28.84
CA ARG A 663 36.03 11.56 29.82
C ARG A 663 37.16 12.45 29.27
N ARG A 664 37.46 12.39 27.97
CA ARG A 664 38.52 13.16 27.31
C ARG A 664 38.12 14.61 26.96
N TYR A 665 36.84 14.89 26.70
CA TYR A 665 36.38 16.20 26.20
C TYR A 665 35.40 16.94 27.13
N LEU A 666 34.62 16.23 27.96
CA LEU A 666 33.65 16.85 28.89
C LEU A 666 34.29 17.84 29.90
N PRO A 667 35.50 17.64 30.44
CA PRO A 667 36.18 18.63 31.29
C PRO A 667 36.52 19.96 30.57
N GLN A 668 36.41 19.98 29.24
CA GLN A 668 36.65 21.13 28.38
C GLN A 668 35.34 21.81 27.94
N ALA A 669 34.17 21.22 28.23
CA ALA A 669 32.86 21.77 27.87
C ALA A 669 32.47 22.95 28.80
N PRO A 670 32.18 24.15 28.27
CA PRO A 670 32.02 25.35 29.09
C PRO A 670 30.75 25.35 29.96
N VAL A 671 29.68 24.67 29.52
CA VAL A 671 28.36 24.67 30.19
C VAL A 671 28.37 23.90 31.52
N LEU A 672 29.20 22.86 31.64
CA LEU A 672 29.23 21.98 32.82
C LEU A 672 30.15 22.48 33.95
N ARG A 673 31.03 23.45 33.66
CA ARG A 673 31.95 24.04 34.66
C ARG A 673 31.24 24.82 35.77
N THR A 674 29.96 25.15 35.58
CA THR A 674 29.12 25.83 36.58
C THR A 674 28.35 24.85 37.48
N LEU A 675 28.38 23.54 37.18
CA LEU A 675 27.66 22.49 37.91
C LEU A 675 28.61 21.47 38.54
N LEU A 676 29.75 21.22 37.91
CA LEU A 676 30.84 20.44 38.50
C LEU A 676 31.78 21.39 39.26
N LEU A 677 31.75 21.29 40.60
CA LEU A 677 32.86 21.76 41.43
C LEU A 677 34.13 21.03 40.97
N ASN A 678 35.08 21.76 40.39
CA ASN A 678 36.41 21.21 40.14
C ASN A 678 36.98 20.68 41.47
N PRO A 679 37.50 19.44 41.54
CA PRO A 679 38.46 19.13 42.58
C PRO A 679 39.65 20.09 42.44
N PRO A 680 40.19 20.64 43.54
CA PRO A 680 41.34 21.54 43.49
C PRO A 680 42.50 20.87 42.77
N ALA A 681 43.34 21.66 42.09
CA ALA A 681 44.50 21.12 41.40
C ALA A 681 45.44 20.41 42.40
N ASN A 682 46.21 19.42 41.95
CA ASN A 682 47.22 18.77 42.80
C ASN A 682 48.23 19.79 43.39
N GLU A 683 48.43 20.92 42.72
CA GLU A 683 49.24 22.05 43.19
C GLU A 683 48.53 22.85 44.30
N GLU A 684 47.21 23.04 44.24
CA GLU A 684 46.42 23.66 45.32
C GLU A 684 46.27 22.72 46.52
N LEU A 685 46.15 21.40 46.30
CA LEU A 685 46.22 20.39 47.36
C LEU A 685 47.58 20.41 48.07
N ALA A 686 48.68 20.53 47.32
CA ALA A 686 50.01 20.71 47.91
C ALA A 686 50.14 22.03 48.68
N ASP A 687 49.57 23.13 48.19
CA ASP A 687 49.58 24.44 48.89
C ASP A 687 48.68 24.43 50.15
N LEU A 688 47.62 23.61 50.17
CA LEU A 688 46.76 23.38 51.33
C LEU A 688 47.43 22.47 52.38
N ASP A 689 48.01 21.34 51.99
CA ASP A 689 48.82 20.48 52.87
C ASP A 689 50.01 21.27 53.46
N TYR A 690 50.65 22.12 52.64
CA TYR A 690 51.71 23.01 53.10
C TYR A 690 51.22 24.03 54.13
N ARG A 691 50.02 24.61 53.95
CA ARG A 691 49.41 25.54 54.92
C ARG A 691 48.98 24.84 56.22
N GLU A 692 48.49 23.61 56.17
CA GLU A 692 48.25 22.81 57.38
C GLU A 692 49.55 22.43 58.11
N ALA A 693 50.63 22.15 57.37
CA ALA A 693 51.94 21.82 57.92
C ALA A 693 52.69 23.00 58.55
N VAL A 694 52.43 24.24 58.11
CA VAL A 694 53.09 25.46 58.60
C VAL A 694 52.52 25.95 59.96
N ALA A 695 51.39 25.42 60.42
CA ALA A 695 50.76 25.78 61.69
C ALA A 695 51.42 25.07 62.91
N ASP A 696 52.63 25.49 63.30
CA ASP A 696 53.31 24.95 64.48
C ASP A 696 52.82 25.56 65.81
N PHE A 697 51.78 24.95 66.37
CA PHE A 697 51.24 25.29 67.69
C PHE A 697 52.06 24.74 68.88
N SER A 698 53.29 24.23 68.68
CA SER A 698 54.16 23.76 69.77
C SER A 698 54.44 24.81 70.86
N HIS A 699 54.39 26.10 70.49
CA HIS A 699 54.54 27.23 71.40
C HIS A 699 53.38 27.40 72.41
N LEU A 700 52.22 26.77 72.16
CA LEU A 700 51.07 26.80 73.07
C LEU A 700 51.13 25.71 74.16
N VAL A 701 52.04 24.73 74.07
CA VAL A 701 52.08 23.60 75.01
C VAL A 701 52.38 24.08 76.43
N GLY A 702 51.49 23.73 77.38
CA GLY A 702 51.54 24.20 78.77
C GLY A 702 50.87 25.56 79.01
N GLN A 703 50.43 26.28 77.98
CA GLN A 703 49.64 27.51 78.16
C GLN A 703 48.22 27.19 78.63
N GLN A 704 47.65 28.11 79.41
CA GLN A 704 46.25 28.09 79.84
C GLN A 704 45.41 29.00 78.95
N GLY A 705 44.17 28.60 78.68
CA GLY A 705 43.20 29.32 77.86
C GLY A 705 41.77 29.02 78.28
N THR A 706 40.79 29.55 77.56
CA THR A 706 39.36 29.37 77.87
C THR A 706 38.62 28.70 76.72
N ALA A 707 37.81 27.68 77.00
CA ALA A 707 36.97 27.03 75.99
C ALA A 707 35.90 28.00 75.47
N THR A 708 35.98 28.40 74.19
CA THR A 708 35.04 29.35 73.57
C THR A 708 33.80 28.66 73.00
N THR A 709 33.87 27.34 72.78
CA THR A 709 32.75 26.42 72.55
C THR A 709 32.79 25.27 73.56
N ASN A 710 31.72 24.47 73.64
CA ASN A 710 31.85 23.13 74.22
C ASN A 710 32.80 22.30 73.34
N LEU A 711 33.63 21.47 73.97
CA LEU A 711 34.62 20.61 73.32
C LEU A 711 34.14 19.16 73.39
N MET A 712 33.63 18.61 72.26
CA MET A 712 32.99 17.28 72.23
C MET A 712 33.34 16.44 71.00
N PRO A 713 34.55 15.84 70.94
CA PRO A 713 35.74 16.22 71.70
C PRO A 713 36.41 17.45 71.09
N ALA A 714 36.15 17.76 69.82
CA ALA A 714 36.67 18.95 69.15
C ALA A 714 35.84 20.20 69.49
N GLY A 715 36.47 21.37 69.36
CA GLY A 715 35.85 22.68 69.49
C GLY A 715 36.92 23.79 69.47
N LYS A 716 36.60 24.97 69.99
CA LYS A 716 37.53 26.12 69.97
C LYS A 716 37.84 26.62 71.38
N ALA A 717 39.10 27.00 71.60
CA ALA A 717 39.58 27.63 72.83
C ALA A 717 40.50 28.83 72.52
N GLU A 718 40.54 29.79 73.44
CA GLU A 718 41.28 31.03 73.30
C GLU A 718 42.50 31.04 74.22
N PHE A 719 43.69 31.25 73.65
CA PHE A 719 44.98 31.34 74.33
C PHE A 719 45.65 32.65 73.94
N ASP A 720 45.98 33.51 74.92
CA ASP A 720 46.61 34.82 74.70
C ASP A 720 45.91 35.70 73.62
N GLY A 721 44.56 35.65 73.58
CA GLY A 721 43.74 36.36 72.58
C GLY A 721 43.68 35.70 71.19
N GLN A 722 44.41 34.61 70.96
CA GLN A 722 44.32 33.81 69.74
C GLN A 722 43.34 32.65 69.92
N LEU A 723 42.38 32.54 68.99
CA LEU A 723 41.31 31.55 69.04
C LEU A 723 41.68 30.35 68.14
N VAL A 724 41.83 29.18 68.75
CA VAL A 724 42.47 27.97 68.18
C VAL A 724 41.51 26.78 68.21
N ASP A 725 41.54 25.96 67.16
CA ASP A 725 40.83 24.67 67.10
C ASP A 725 41.56 23.62 67.97
N VAL A 726 40.82 23.03 68.92
CA VAL A 726 41.36 22.14 69.97
C VAL A 726 40.54 20.87 70.14
N ILE A 727 41.17 19.84 70.71
CA ILE A 727 40.55 18.55 71.01
C ILE A 727 40.69 18.24 72.51
N ALA A 728 39.56 18.05 73.21
CA ALA A 728 39.53 17.64 74.61
C ALA A 728 40.12 16.23 74.82
N GLU A 729 41.10 16.13 75.71
CA GLU A 729 41.78 14.90 76.08
C GLU A 729 41.02 14.20 77.22
N GLY A 730 39.99 13.42 76.86
CA GLY A 730 39.23 12.59 77.78
C GLY A 730 37.74 12.91 77.76
N LEU A 731 37.26 13.58 78.81
CA LEU A 731 35.85 13.96 78.96
C LEU A 731 35.50 15.24 78.17
N PRO A 732 34.21 15.44 77.82
CA PRO A 732 33.70 16.74 77.37
C PRO A 732 34.12 17.90 78.28
N ILE A 733 34.37 19.06 77.69
CA ILE A 733 34.70 20.30 78.41
C ILE A 733 33.68 21.37 77.98
N ASP A 734 33.00 21.98 78.94
CA ASP A 734 32.00 23.02 78.69
C ASP A 734 32.61 24.38 78.34
N ARG A 735 31.85 25.17 77.56
CA ARG A 735 32.19 26.55 77.23
C ARG A 735 32.38 27.40 78.50
N GLY A 736 33.48 28.14 78.54
CA GLY A 736 33.88 28.98 79.67
C GLY A 736 34.80 28.28 80.68
N ALA A 737 35.03 26.96 80.56
CA ALA A 737 36.01 26.28 81.39
C ALA A 737 37.45 26.65 80.99
N THR A 738 38.33 26.78 81.98
CA THR A 738 39.76 26.95 81.77
C THR A 738 40.38 25.63 81.32
N VAL A 739 41.23 25.68 80.30
CA VAL A 739 41.90 24.52 79.72
C VAL A 739 43.41 24.75 79.59
N VAL A 740 44.20 23.69 79.73
CA VAL A 740 45.65 23.70 79.46
C VAL A 740 45.95 22.85 78.22
N VAL A 741 46.84 23.33 77.34
CA VAL A 741 47.33 22.53 76.21
C VAL A 741 48.26 21.43 76.72
N THR A 742 47.84 20.18 76.62
CA THR A 742 48.66 19.03 77.04
C THR A 742 49.63 18.60 75.94
N LYS A 743 49.31 18.86 74.66
CA LYS A 743 50.12 18.43 73.51
C LYS A 743 49.73 19.14 72.22
N ALA A 744 50.69 19.65 71.46
CA ALA A 744 50.50 20.08 70.07
C ALA A 744 51.27 19.17 69.11
N ARG A 745 50.72 18.96 67.90
CA ARG A 745 51.39 18.30 66.76
C ARG A 745 50.82 18.86 65.45
N GLY A 746 51.52 19.83 64.85
CA GLY A 746 50.99 20.59 63.71
C GLY A 746 49.64 21.23 64.06
N ASN A 747 48.68 21.18 63.13
CA ASN A 747 47.31 21.66 63.31
C ASN A 747 46.49 21.01 64.46
N ARG A 748 46.99 19.98 65.15
CA ARG A 748 46.29 19.32 66.26
C ARG A 748 46.80 19.75 67.63
N VAL A 749 45.98 20.52 68.34
CA VAL A 749 46.18 20.94 69.73
C VAL A 749 45.25 20.15 70.65
N LEU A 750 45.81 19.35 71.57
CA LEU A 750 45.06 18.63 72.60
C LEU A 750 45.06 19.45 73.90
N VAL A 751 43.89 19.50 74.54
CA VAL A 751 43.65 20.29 75.75
C VAL A 751 42.97 19.47 76.84
N ARG A 752 43.16 19.84 78.10
CA ARG A 752 42.45 19.26 79.24
C ARG A 752 41.93 20.38 80.15
N ALA A 753 40.79 20.16 80.79
CA ALA A 753 40.32 21.03 81.87
C ALA A 753 41.34 21.07 83.02
N ILE A 754 41.39 22.20 83.73
CA ILE A 754 42.27 22.45 84.89
C ILE A 754 41.51 22.23 86.20
#